data_AF-A0A395S1S6-F1
#
_entry.id   AF-A0A395S1S6-F1
#
_cell.length_a   1.000
_cell.length_b   1.000
_cell.length_c   1.000
_cell.angle_alpha   90.00
_cell.angle_beta   90.00
_cell.angle_gamma   90.00
#
_symmetry.space_group_name_H-M   'P 1'
#
loop_
_entity.id
_entity.type
_entity.pdbx_description
1 polymer ?
#
loop_
_entity_poly.entity_id
_entity_poly.type
_entity_poly.pdbx_seq_one_letter_code
_entity_poly.pdbx_strand_id
1 'polypeptide(L)'
;MSACYPGEVIERGVPCSDAAAEVASIGSVVKDFAISDHVSVISHLGNVTATDDDPDRTLGGDVDGVLREYTIFEDKHIVKLPRHLSWEEAISNQASEVDRLTDGKGVDFVVNVTGPASIPEDLGFLRRRGGLVSLVGFLAGTDVYWEPSAIMTLMHKNANSGDSDMIRIDLHTVKAPADQRFWALSYVWGPTANPATVLLNGQQFSITRNLYHALYEYRRHKFMGESTAASAWLWVDAICINQNDQAEKSIQVPHMSEIYGKCERVLAWLGPVHNEEDSQVCKLAEKLTHFSSNVEQEDTEDNQITKFMELGKSDDEAATEVELVRNALRSIGHRPWFRRIWILQEAVLAQTQPILLCGPYELGYDIFFKTWVLMLNPSEDGQLLYSFMSENPVRFKAIEFEYKNILQKRSVTDQGQKKGLVVQHKQCAIDILELLNEATELEATVPHDRLYALIGLLACDPLPEPLQPDYTKPFEKLCYDSAIFILEQTKDVRVLNLGTVGCLRGVPSWTPDLRENWMAKANLAPSLGSHFHISPNGSTLTLPAIILNQCVSVSSPVAPDPGSGVVPTTAFLQFDESIIVPAAAIRGVTRMSVMTEWLKYHFASIYTDTQLEQDPSILKRIMLAYTCMVHNQPISSLGTRYGTTEQLQGAFGMVTDPIIQKALVGCSNFVLRDGTGGMLLHDTNVAAIGDMICVFQGLSTPFLVRANDGGADWSVIGQVSKWETYGAYLPEEALENYHHSFEEYHLGKEAEHNVRMLDLR
;
A
#
# COMPACT_ATOMS: atom_id res chain seq x y z
N MET A 1 -8.64 33.69 57.80
CA MET A 1 -9.56 32.85 58.58
C MET A 1 -8.87 31.52 58.80
N SER A 2 -8.90 30.98 60.01
CA SER A 2 -8.29 29.68 60.31
C SER A 2 -8.93 28.61 59.42
N ALA A 3 -8.12 27.92 58.62
CA ALA A 3 -8.58 26.75 57.87
C ALA A 3 -8.93 25.65 58.88
N CYS A 4 -10.22 25.49 59.18
CA CYS A 4 -10.72 24.34 59.90
C CYS A 4 -11.27 23.35 58.87
N TYR A 5 -10.96 22.07 59.07
CA TYR A 5 -11.49 20.96 58.28
C TYR A 5 -13.03 20.99 58.33
N PRO A 6 -13.74 20.77 57.21
CA PRO A 6 -15.19 20.99 57.13
C PRO A 6 -16.05 19.87 57.76
N GLY A 7 -15.45 18.80 58.28
CA GLY A 7 -16.14 17.69 58.97
C GLY A 7 -15.88 17.65 60.48
N GLU A 8 -16.57 16.76 61.20
CA GLU A 8 -16.22 16.44 62.59
C GLU A 8 -14.78 15.92 62.64
N VAL A 9 -13.96 16.51 63.52
CA VAL A 9 -12.56 16.11 63.72
C VAL A 9 -12.33 15.75 65.17
N ILE A 10 -11.59 14.66 65.39
CA ILE A 10 -11.15 14.31 66.74
C ILE A 10 -10.12 15.35 67.20
N GLU A 11 -10.40 16.02 68.32
CA GLU A 11 -9.47 16.96 68.93
C GLU A 11 -8.17 16.22 69.33
N ARG A 12 -7.04 16.59 68.70
CA ARG A 12 -5.73 15.89 68.82
C ARG A 12 -5.73 14.45 68.28
N GLY A 13 -6.61 14.11 67.35
CA GLY A 13 -6.59 12.85 66.61
C GLY A 13 -5.38 12.72 65.66
N VAL A 14 -5.16 11.50 65.16
CA VAL A 14 -4.14 11.23 64.14
C VAL A 14 -4.63 11.76 62.79
N PRO A 15 -3.88 12.60 62.07
CA PRO A 15 -4.31 13.16 60.78
C PRO A 15 -4.01 12.22 59.60
N CYS A 16 -4.38 12.66 58.38
CA CYS A 16 -4.20 12.00 57.08
C CYS A 16 -5.12 10.80 56.81
N SER A 17 -5.67 10.75 55.59
CA SER A 17 -6.58 9.68 55.13
C SER A 17 -5.91 8.64 54.23
N ASP A 18 -4.83 9.03 53.55
CA ASP A 18 -4.19 8.22 52.51
C ASP A 18 -2.86 7.65 52.99
N ALA A 19 -2.64 6.35 52.77
CA ALA A 19 -1.39 5.67 53.04
C ALA A 19 -1.21 4.43 52.17
N ALA A 20 0.02 4.20 51.72
CA ALA A 20 0.50 2.90 51.27
C ALA A 20 1.32 2.26 52.41
N ALA A 21 1.10 0.98 52.66
CA ALA A 21 1.70 0.27 53.79
C ALA A 21 1.98 -1.20 53.47
N GLU A 22 2.71 -1.86 54.37
CA GLU A 22 2.93 -3.30 54.34
C GLU A 22 2.11 -3.99 55.45
N VAL A 23 1.50 -5.13 55.14
CA VAL A 23 0.77 -5.94 56.13
C VAL A 23 1.74 -6.54 57.15
N ALA A 24 1.75 -5.99 58.37
CA ALA A 24 2.63 -6.43 59.45
C ALA A 24 2.08 -7.65 60.25
N SER A 25 0.76 -7.83 60.30
CA SER A 25 0.09 -8.94 61.01
C SER A 25 -1.33 -9.14 60.48
N ILE A 26 -1.88 -10.35 60.61
CA ILE A 26 -3.24 -10.69 60.15
C ILE A 26 -4.05 -11.39 61.26
N GLY A 27 -5.33 -11.04 61.35
CA GLY A 27 -6.28 -11.72 62.24
C GLY A 27 -6.64 -13.12 61.74
N SER A 28 -6.95 -14.05 62.65
CA SER A 28 -7.19 -15.47 62.32
C SER A 28 -8.32 -15.76 61.32
N VAL A 29 -9.20 -14.79 61.05
CA VAL A 29 -10.34 -14.92 60.12
C VAL A 29 -10.07 -14.30 58.75
N VAL A 30 -9.01 -13.49 58.59
CA VAL A 30 -8.63 -12.84 57.33
C VAL A 30 -7.93 -13.86 56.43
N LYS A 31 -8.41 -14.03 55.19
CA LYS A 31 -7.88 -15.04 54.24
C LYS A 31 -7.25 -14.43 52.99
N ASP A 32 -7.63 -13.20 52.65
CA ASP A 32 -7.28 -12.61 51.35
C ASP A 32 -5.94 -11.86 51.37
N PHE A 33 -5.33 -11.68 52.55
CA PHE A 33 -4.06 -10.97 52.75
C PHE A 33 -3.01 -11.85 53.42
N ALA A 34 -1.75 -11.65 53.03
CA ALA A 34 -0.59 -12.27 53.66
C ALA A 34 0.31 -11.21 54.30
N ILE A 35 1.11 -11.61 55.30
CA ILE A 35 2.19 -10.78 55.83
C ILE A 35 3.11 -10.39 54.67
N SER A 36 3.52 -9.12 54.63
CA SER A 36 4.31 -8.51 53.56
C SER A 36 3.58 -8.20 52.24
N ASP A 37 2.26 -8.30 52.19
CA ASP A 37 1.51 -7.70 51.09
C ASP A 37 1.57 -6.17 51.17
N HIS A 38 1.81 -5.53 50.02
CA HIS A 38 1.69 -4.07 49.88
C HIS A 38 0.20 -3.74 49.76
N VAL A 39 -0.28 -2.79 50.55
CA VAL A 39 -1.69 -2.42 50.63
C VAL A 39 -1.88 -0.92 50.68
N SER A 40 -3.05 -0.47 50.25
CA SER A 40 -3.55 0.89 50.47
C SER A 40 -4.83 0.86 51.28
N VAL A 41 -5.08 1.92 52.03
CA VAL A 41 -6.27 2.07 52.88
C VAL A 41 -7.37 2.81 52.12
N ILE A 42 -8.62 2.39 52.34
CA ILE A 42 -9.79 3.13 51.84
C ILE A 42 -10.06 4.25 52.85
N SER A 43 -10.06 5.50 52.38
CA SER A 43 -10.19 6.69 53.22
C SER A 43 -11.56 6.85 53.89
N HIS A 44 -12.59 6.22 53.31
CA HIS A 44 -13.96 6.21 53.79
C HIS A 44 -14.35 4.78 54.24
N LEU A 45 -14.74 4.64 55.51
CA LEU A 45 -14.99 3.34 56.14
C LEU A 45 -16.48 2.96 56.17
N GLY A 46 -17.37 3.84 55.69
CA GLY A 46 -18.81 3.57 55.58
C GLY A 46 -19.18 2.88 54.27
N ASN A 47 -20.13 1.95 54.33
CA ASN A 47 -20.86 1.40 53.17
C ASN A 47 -19.99 0.92 51.98
N VAL A 48 -18.82 0.33 52.26
CA VAL A 48 -17.80 0.00 51.26
C VAL A 48 -18.24 -1.09 50.28
N THR A 49 -19.12 -2.00 50.70
CA THR A 49 -19.59 -3.14 49.89
C THR A 49 -20.99 -2.95 49.30
N ALA A 50 -21.59 -1.77 49.44
CA ALA A 50 -22.97 -1.44 49.08
C ALA A 50 -24.07 -2.30 49.76
N THR A 51 -23.69 -3.23 50.64
CA THR A 51 -24.59 -4.09 51.43
C THR A 51 -24.40 -3.94 52.95
N ASP A 52 -23.47 -3.08 53.38
CA ASP A 52 -23.15 -2.86 54.79
C ASP A 52 -23.91 -1.63 55.31
N ASP A 53 -24.61 -1.77 56.45
CA ASP A 53 -25.32 -0.67 57.15
C ASP A 53 -24.38 0.14 58.07
N ASP A 54 -23.07 0.14 57.80
CA ASP A 54 -22.08 0.79 58.65
C ASP A 54 -22.21 2.33 58.57
N PRO A 55 -22.09 3.04 59.71
CA PRO A 55 -22.15 4.49 59.73
C PRO A 55 -21.00 5.09 58.92
N ASP A 56 -21.31 6.20 58.24
CA ASP A 56 -20.34 6.98 57.49
C ASP A 56 -19.21 7.49 58.41
N ARG A 57 -17.95 7.14 58.08
CA ARG A 57 -16.75 7.46 58.85
C ARG A 57 -15.55 7.73 57.94
N THR A 58 -14.75 8.74 58.25
CA THR A 58 -13.62 9.20 57.43
C THR A 58 -12.30 9.26 58.21
N LEU A 59 -11.26 8.64 57.65
CA LEU A 59 -9.91 8.62 58.23
C LEU A 59 -9.28 10.02 58.29
N GLY A 60 -8.78 10.39 59.47
CA GLY A 60 -8.22 11.72 59.75
C GLY A 60 -9.27 12.81 60.01
N GLY A 61 -10.55 12.43 60.00
CA GLY A 61 -11.70 13.26 60.39
C GLY A 61 -12.31 12.77 61.71
N ASP A 62 -13.45 12.10 61.61
CA ASP A 62 -14.24 11.57 62.73
C ASP A 62 -13.70 10.24 63.28
N VAL A 63 -12.68 9.66 62.62
CA VAL A 63 -11.85 8.57 63.13
C VAL A 63 -10.35 8.85 62.92
N ASP A 64 -9.50 8.28 63.77
CA ASP A 64 -8.04 8.47 63.71
C ASP A 64 -7.48 8.03 62.35
N GLY A 65 -6.75 8.95 61.71
CA GLY A 65 -6.10 8.78 60.41
C GLY A 65 -4.86 7.88 60.41
N VAL A 66 -4.05 8.02 59.37
CA VAL A 66 -2.96 7.09 59.06
C VAL A 66 -1.57 7.68 59.17
N LEU A 67 -1.41 8.91 59.65
CA LEU A 67 -0.09 9.48 59.97
C LEU A 67 0.50 8.88 61.26
N ARG A 68 0.79 7.57 61.24
CA ARG A 68 1.31 6.75 62.34
C ARG A 68 2.04 5.53 61.79
N GLU A 69 2.93 4.95 62.58
CA GLU A 69 3.76 3.81 62.15
C GLU A 69 2.97 2.50 62.01
N TYR A 70 1.93 2.31 62.83
CA TYR A 70 1.08 1.12 62.80
C TYR A 70 -0.37 1.48 63.02
N THR A 71 -1.26 0.76 62.34
CA THR A 71 -2.70 0.84 62.50
C THR A 71 -3.36 -0.49 62.17
N ILE A 72 -4.59 -0.69 62.62
CA ILE A 72 -5.36 -1.93 62.43
C ILE A 72 -6.60 -1.59 61.61
N PHE A 73 -6.84 -2.35 60.56
CA PHE A 73 -8.01 -2.26 59.70
C PHE A 73 -8.70 -3.61 59.57
N GLU A 74 -10.00 -3.57 59.32
CA GLU A 74 -10.70 -4.72 58.76
C GLU A 74 -10.26 -4.93 57.31
N ASP A 75 -10.25 -6.17 56.86
CA ASP A 75 -9.77 -6.55 55.52
C ASP A 75 -10.56 -5.87 54.39
N LYS A 76 -11.85 -5.59 54.61
CA LYS A 76 -12.69 -4.83 53.66
C LYS A 76 -12.26 -3.37 53.45
N HIS A 77 -11.46 -2.80 54.36
CA HIS A 77 -11.01 -1.40 54.30
C HIS A 77 -9.61 -1.24 53.69
N ILE A 78 -9.02 -2.33 53.18
CA ILE A 78 -7.68 -2.34 52.59
C ILE A 78 -7.70 -3.05 51.23
N VAL A 79 -6.84 -2.59 50.31
CA VAL A 79 -6.71 -3.15 48.96
C VAL A 79 -5.26 -3.46 48.65
N LYS A 80 -4.97 -4.53 47.89
CA LYS A 80 -3.59 -4.86 47.50
C LYS A 80 -3.06 -3.90 46.44
N LEU A 81 -1.84 -3.44 46.65
CA LEU A 81 -1.10 -2.63 45.68
C LEU A 81 -0.23 -3.53 44.77
N PRO A 82 -0.12 -3.22 43.47
CA PRO A 82 0.81 -3.89 42.57
C PRO A 82 2.27 -3.69 42.99
N ARG A 83 3.05 -4.78 43.10
CA ARG A 83 4.45 -4.74 43.56
C ARG A 83 5.43 -4.01 42.63
N HIS A 84 5.02 -3.68 41.41
CA HIS A 84 5.86 -2.97 40.45
C HIS A 84 5.80 -1.44 40.60
N LEU A 85 4.91 -0.92 41.48
CA LEU A 85 4.86 0.50 41.82
C LEU A 85 5.78 0.78 43.02
N SER A 86 6.53 1.87 42.96
CA SER A 86 7.15 2.45 44.17
C SER A 86 6.08 2.96 45.14
N TRP A 87 6.44 3.17 46.41
CA TRP A 87 5.52 3.65 47.43
C TRP A 87 4.91 5.02 47.09
N GLU A 88 5.68 5.86 46.40
CA GLU A 88 5.31 7.19 45.93
C GLU A 88 4.48 7.16 44.63
N GLU A 89 4.74 6.21 43.72
CA GLU A 89 3.95 5.99 42.50
C GLU A 89 2.57 5.40 42.79
N ALA A 90 2.45 4.59 43.85
CA ALA A 90 1.14 4.06 44.28
C ALA A 90 0.17 5.17 44.74
N ILE A 91 0.67 6.39 44.96
CA ILE A 91 -0.08 7.54 45.47
C ILE A 91 0.01 8.79 44.56
N SER A 92 0.61 8.74 43.35
CA SER A 92 0.68 9.94 42.50
C SER A 92 0.61 9.73 40.97
N ASN A 93 -0.13 10.66 40.34
CA ASN A 93 -0.42 10.87 38.91
C ASN A 93 -1.54 10.01 38.29
N GLN A 94 -2.78 10.36 38.66
CA GLN A 94 -4.01 9.77 38.13
C GLN A 94 -4.19 10.00 36.62
N ALA A 95 -3.67 11.11 36.05
CA ALA A 95 -3.79 11.38 34.62
C ALA A 95 -2.97 10.41 33.77
N SER A 96 -1.70 10.18 34.15
CA SER A 96 -0.86 9.23 33.44
C SER A 96 -1.34 7.79 33.64
N GLU A 97 -1.98 7.48 34.76
CA GLU A 97 -2.58 6.17 34.97
C GLU A 97 -3.86 5.98 34.16
N VAL A 98 -4.70 7.02 34.02
CA VAL A 98 -5.84 7.01 33.11
C VAL A 98 -5.38 6.84 31.66
N ASP A 99 -4.34 7.56 31.24
CA ASP A 99 -3.76 7.40 29.91
C ASP A 99 -3.21 5.98 29.71
N ARG A 100 -2.51 5.42 30.69
CA ARG A 100 -1.99 4.05 30.61
C ARG A 100 -3.10 3.00 30.55
N LEU A 101 -4.13 3.13 31.38
CA LEU A 101 -5.25 2.18 31.47
C LEU A 101 -6.19 2.25 30.25
N THR A 102 -6.14 3.34 29.50
CA THR A 102 -7.01 3.57 28.34
C THR A 102 -6.26 3.60 27.02
N ASP A 103 -4.98 3.20 27.00
CA ASP A 103 -4.09 3.28 25.83
C ASP A 103 -4.07 4.69 25.19
N GLY A 104 -4.04 5.72 26.03
CA GLY A 104 -4.01 7.14 25.64
C GLY A 104 -5.34 7.70 25.14
N LYS A 105 -6.45 6.96 25.33
CA LYS A 105 -7.80 7.37 24.91
C LYS A 105 -8.43 8.37 25.88
N GLY A 106 -8.15 8.26 27.18
CA GLY A 106 -8.83 8.97 28.28
C GLY A 106 -10.22 8.40 28.62
N VAL A 107 -10.87 8.94 29.65
CA VAL A 107 -12.21 8.51 30.10
C VAL A 107 -13.34 9.36 29.50
N ASP A 108 -14.52 8.75 29.34
CA ASP A 108 -15.73 9.44 28.87
C ASP A 108 -16.37 10.34 29.95
N PHE A 109 -16.27 9.93 31.23
CA PHE A 109 -16.87 10.62 32.37
C PHE A 109 -15.88 10.71 33.53
N VAL A 110 -15.79 11.88 34.15
CA VAL A 110 -15.13 12.09 35.45
C VAL A 110 -16.19 12.54 36.44
N VAL A 111 -16.25 11.89 37.59
CA VAL A 111 -17.12 12.31 38.71
C VAL A 111 -16.25 13.06 39.70
N ASN A 112 -16.29 14.38 39.63
CA ASN A 112 -15.50 15.26 40.49
C ASN A 112 -16.24 15.46 41.82
N VAL A 113 -15.63 14.98 42.90
CA VAL A 113 -16.09 15.21 44.28
C VAL A 113 -15.23 16.25 45.01
N THR A 114 -14.07 16.58 44.43
CA THR A 114 -13.04 17.45 45.00
C THR A 114 -13.42 18.93 44.97
N GLY A 115 -14.16 19.39 43.97
CA GLY A 115 -14.52 20.80 43.81
C GLY A 115 -13.86 21.48 42.59
N PRO A 116 -14.21 22.75 42.32
CA PRO A 116 -13.79 23.45 41.11
C PRO A 116 -12.28 23.65 40.96
N ALA A 117 -11.50 23.49 42.03
CA ALA A 117 -10.05 23.61 42.00
C ALA A 117 -9.35 22.49 41.23
N SER A 118 -9.94 21.28 41.17
CA SER A 118 -9.35 20.12 40.47
C SER A 118 -9.80 19.97 39.02
N ILE A 119 -10.77 20.77 38.57
CA ILE A 119 -11.31 20.70 37.20
C ILE A 119 -10.21 20.74 36.12
N PRO A 120 -9.15 21.57 36.22
CA PRO A 120 -8.07 21.55 35.23
C PRO A 120 -7.36 20.19 35.10
N GLU A 121 -7.20 19.47 36.21
CA GLU A 121 -6.61 18.13 36.24
C GLU A 121 -7.60 17.08 35.72
N ASP A 122 -8.87 17.17 36.10
CA ASP A 122 -9.95 16.28 35.62
C ASP A 122 -10.10 16.32 34.09
N LEU A 123 -9.91 17.50 33.49
CA LEU A 123 -9.90 17.68 32.04
C LEU A 123 -8.75 16.92 31.36
N GLY A 124 -7.66 16.67 32.08
CA GLY A 124 -6.54 15.82 31.67
C GLY A 124 -6.90 14.34 31.62
N PHE A 125 -7.86 13.89 32.45
CA PHE A 125 -8.34 12.50 32.43
C PHE A 125 -9.29 12.23 31.27
N LEU A 126 -10.04 13.26 30.85
CA LEU A 126 -11.04 13.10 29.80
C LEU A 126 -10.39 12.77 28.45
N ARG A 127 -11.10 11.94 27.70
CA ARG A 127 -10.81 11.72 26.29
C ARG A 127 -10.60 13.01 25.52
N ARG A 128 -9.78 12.94 24.46
CA ARG A 128 -9.38 14.13 23.68
C ARG A 128 -10.58 14.95 23.16
N ARG A 129 -11.75 14.33 22.92
CA ARG A 129 -12.99 15.02 22.51
C ARG A 129 -14.24 14.45 23.20
N GLY A 130 -15.10 15.33 23.73
CA GLY A 130 -16.47 14.99 24.14
C GLY A 130 -16.64 14.29 25.50
N GLY A 131 -15.65 14.36 26.39
CA GLY A 131 -15.79 13.85 27.77
C GLY A 131 -16.57 14.80 28.69
N LEU A 132 -17.13 14.30 29.78
CA LEU A 132 -17.92 15.08 30.75
C LEU A 132 -17.30 15.01 32.16
N VAL A 133 -17.05 16.16 32.78
CA VAL A 133 -16.82 16.25 34.23
C VAL A 133 -18.16 16.55 34.91
N SER A 134 -18.64 15.62 35.75
CA SER A 134 -19.80 15.83 36.62
C SER A 134 -19.30 16.26 37.99
N LEU A 135 -19.56 17.51 38.36
CA LEU A 135 -19.21 18.06 39.67
C LEU A 135 -20.30 17.70 40.69
N VAL A 136 -19.94 16.90 41.68
CA VAL A 136 -20.84 16.34 42.68
C VAL A 136 -20.45 16.75 44.10
N GLY A 137 -19.22 17.21 44.33
CA GLY A 137 -18.72 17.64 45.64
C GLY A 137 -17.75 18.82 45.61
N PHE A 138 -17.45 19.39 46.78
CA PHE A 138 -16.65 20.61 46.97
C PHE A 138 -15.62 20.46 48.10
N LEU A 139 -14.99 19.30 48.22
CA LEU A 139 -14.06 18.97 49.31
C LEU A 139 -12.88 19.96 49.46
N ALA A 140 -12.45 20.61 48.38
CA ALA A 140 -11.39 21.61 48.32
C ALA A 140 -11.91 23.07 48.39
N GLY A 141 -13.21 23.28 48.63
CA GLY A 141 -13.83 24.60 48.70
C GLY A 141 -14.31 25.14 47.34
N THR A 142 -14.90 26.35 47.36
CA THR A 142 -15.55 26.99 46.20
C THR A 142 -14.79 28.19 45.64
N ASP A 143 -13.80 28.72 46.37
CA ASP A 143 -13.01 29.88 45.95
C ASP A 143 -11.84 29.43 45.08
N VAL A 144 -11.91 29.74 43.78
CA VAL A 144 -10.88 29.30 42.83
C VAL A 144 -10.50 30.41 41.86
N TYR A 145 -9.20 30.62 41.70
CA TYR A 145 -8.61 31.39 40.61
C TYR A 145 -8.02 30.41 39.59
N TRP A 146 -8.53 30.44 38.36
CA TRP A 146 -7.93 29.67 37.27
C TRP A 146 -6.98 30.56 36.49
N GLU A 147 -5.74 30.08 36.32
CA GLU A 147 -4.80 30.69 35.37
C GLU A 147 -5.44 30.73 33.98
N PRO A 148 -5.22 31.80 33.18
CA PRO A 148 -5.78 31.93 31.84
C PRO A 148 -5.52 30.73 30.91
N SER A 149 -4.41 30.02 31.09
CA SER A 149 -4.08 28.79 30.35
C SER A 149 -5.03 27.61 30.65
N ALA A 150 -5.51 27.48 31.89
CA ALA A 150 -6.50 26.47 32.28
C ALA A 150 -7.88 26.79 31.67
N ILE A 151 -8.24 28.07 31.62
CA ILE A 151 -9.46 28.54 30.93
C ILE A 151 -9.38 28.24 29.43
N MET A 152 -8.23 28.48 28.80
CA MET A 152 -8.02 28.14 27.39
C MET A 152 -8.14 26.63 27.13
N THR A 153 -7.66 25.78 28.04
CA THR A 153 -7.83 24.31 27.95
C THR A 153 -9.32 23.93 27.97
N LEU A 154 -10.11 24.58 28.82
CA LEU A 154 -11.56 24.39 28.91
C LEU A 154 -12.27 24.86 27.63
N MET A 155 -11.83 25.96 27.03
CA MET A 155 -12.31 26.43 25.73
C MET A 155 -11.93 25.48 24.58
N HIS A 156 -10.72 24.93 24.55
CA HIS A 156 -10.29 23.93 23.57
C HIS A 156 -11.07 22.61 23.66
N LYS A 157 -11.52 22.23 24.87
CA LYS A 157 -12.30 21.00 25.11
C LYS A 157 -13.81 21.17 24.88
N ASN A 158 -14.38 22.36 25.11
CA ASN A 158 -15.81 22.65 24.92
C ASN A 158 -16.18 23.42 23.64
N ALA A 159 -15.23 24.01 22.92
CA ALA A 159 -15.50 24.63 21.62
C ALA A 159 -15.52 23.57 20.51
N ASN A 160 -16.55 22.72 20.51
CA ASN A 160 -17.08 22.12 19.29
C ASN A 160 -18.61 22.22 19.36
N SER A 161 -19.15 23.14 18.57
CA SER A 161 -20.57 23.25 18.31
C SER A 161 -21.10 21.93 17.74
N GLY A 162 -21.96 21.26 18.51
CA GLY A 162 -22.96 20.27 18.10
C GLY A 162 -22.65 19.41 16.88
N ASP A 163 -22.03 18.26 17.09
CA ASP A 163 -22.34 17.04 16.33
C ASP A 163 -21.72 15.86 17.06
N SER A 164 -22.49 14.81 17.34
CA SER A 164 -21.90 13.56 17.84
C SER A 164 -20.86 13.06 16.84
N ASP A 165 -19.74 12.52 17.31
CA ASP A 165 -18.77 11.81 16.45
C ASP A 165 -19.45 10.65 15.67
N MET A 166 -20.60 10.16 16.14
CA MET A 166 -21.41 9.20 15.42
C MET A 166 -21.96 9.77 14.10
N ILE A 167 -21.46 9.26 12.97
CA ILE A 167 -21.95 9.55 11.64
C ILE A 167 -23.30 8.84 11.44
N ARG A 168 -24.32 9.60 11.04
CA ARG A 168 -25.65 9.09 10.66
C ARG A 168 -25.81 9.21 9.14
N ILE A 169 -26.30 8.14 8.53
CA ILE A 169 -26.45 7.99 7.08
C ILE A 169 -27.87 7.52 6.81
N ASP A 170 -28.62 8.28 6.01
CA ASP A 170 -29.92 7.87 5.50
C ASP A 170 -29.74 7.36 4.07
N LEU A 171 -29.96 6.06 3.86
CA LEU A 171 -29.83 5.39 2.57
C LEU A 171 -31.20 5.36 1.88
N HIS A 172 -31.28 6.00 0.72
CA HIS A 172 -32.50 6.09 -0.07
C HIS A 172 -32.34 5.38 -1.43
N THR A 173 -33.32 4.55 -1.78
CA THR A 173 -33.44 4.03 -3.14
C THR A 173 -34.11 5.08 -4.02
N VAL A 174 -33.38 5.60 -5.00
CA VAL A 174 -33.91 6.54 -5.98
C VAL A 174 -34.22 5.83 -7.30
N LYS A 175 -35.40 6.07 -7.87
CA LYS A 175 -35.70 5.66 -9.25
C LYS A 175 -35.00 6.64 -10.16
N ALA A 176 -33.96 6.21 -10.87
CA ALA A 176 -33.13 7.07 -11.71
C ALA A 176 -33.94 8.09 -12.53
N PRO A 177 -33.78 9.40 -12.27
CA PRO A 177 -34.02 10.44 -13.25
C PRO A 177 -32.67 11.01 -13.74
N ALA A 178 -32.68 11.61 -14.93
CA ALA A 178 -31.47 12.16 -15.55
C ALA A 178 -30.82 13.35 -14.78
N ASP A 179 -31.48 13.88 -13.73
CA ASP A 179 -31.17 15.19 -13.14
C ASP A 179 -30.87 15.17 -11.62
N GLN A 180 -30.71 13.99 -10.99
CA GLN A 180 -30.35 13.94 -9.57
C GLN A 180 -28.87 14.34 -9.39
N ARG A 181 -28.61 15.43 -8.68
CA ARG A 181 -27.24 15.84 -8.32
C ARG A 181 -26.71 15.00 -7.16
N PHE A 182 -25.61 14.29 -7.43
CA PHE A 182 -24.91 13.50 -6.42
C PHE A 182 -23.40 13.56 -6.66
N TRP A 183 -22.64 13.43 -5.59
CA TRP A 183 -21.20 13.24 -5.61
C TRP A 183 -20.88 11.76 -5.47
N ALA A 184 -19.75 11.33 -6.00
CA ALA A 184 -19.25 9.97 -5.81
C ALA A 184 -17.95 9.99 -5.00
N LEU A 185 -17.85 9.12 -4.00
CA LEU A 185 -16.61 8.95 -3.23
C LEU A 185 -15.69 7.95 -3.92
N SER A 186 -14.45 8.36 -4.17
CA SER A 186 -13.35 7.53 -4.65
C SER A 186 -12.37 7.34 -3.49
N TYR A 187 -12.23 6.13 -2.97
CA TYR A 187 -11.41 5.89 -1.78
C TYR A 187 -10.92 4.44 -1.71
N VAL A 188 -9.77 4.21 -1.07
CA VAL A 188 -9.31 2.85 -0.79
C VAL A 188 -10.12 2.26 0.35
N TRP A 189 -10.70 1.07 0.18
CA TRP A 189 -11.45 0.43 1.27
C TRP A 189 -10.62 0.28 2.54
N GLY A 190 -9.36 -0.13 2.38
CA GLY A 190 -8.43 -0.33 3.48
C GLY A 190 -8.69 -1.63 4.25
N PRO A 191 -7.99 -1.84 5.38
CA PRO A 191 -8.15 -3.05 6.18
C PRO A 191 -9.57 -3.21 6.71
N THR A 192 -10.08 -4.44 6.68
CA THR A 192 -11.34 -4.83 7.32
C THR A 192 -11.19 -5.12 8.81
N ALA A 193 -9.95 -5.27 9.30
CA ALA A 193 -9.64 -5.37 10.71
C ALA A 193 -9.97 -4.05 11.43
N ASN A 194 -10.58 -4.14 12.62
CA ASN A 194 -10.97 -2.99 13.44
C ASN A 194 -11.92 -1.98 12.75
N PRO A 195 -13.13 -2.43 12.33
CA PRO A 195 -14.09 -1.57 11.65
C PRO A 195 -14.59 -0.43 12.55
N ALA A 196 -15.07 0.64 11.92
CA ALA A 196 -15.80 1.71 12.59
C ALA A 196 -17.32 1.45 12.50
N THR A 197 -18.08 2.00 13.45
CA THR A 197 -19.55 1.89 13.46
C THR A 197 -20.17 3.22 13.10
N VAL A 198 -21.16 3.19 12.20
CA VAL A 198 -22.03 4.31 11.82
C VAL A 198 -23.49 3.92 12.02
N LEU A 199 -24.41 4.88 11.97
CA LEU A 199 -25.85 4.60 11.95
C LEU A 199 -26.39 4.71 10.53
N LEU A 200 -26.75 3.59 9.91
CA LEU A 200 -27.38 3.52 8.59
C LEU A 200 -28.90 3.31 8.76
N ASN A 201 -29.72 4.26 8.32
CA ASN A 201 -31.17 4.25 8.54
C ASN A 201 -31.55 4.01 10.02
N GLY A 202 -30.76 4.56 10.94
CA GLY A 202 -30.93 4.41 12.39
C GLY A 202 -30.42 3.09 12.98
N GLN A 203 -29.90 2.16 12.18
CA GLN A 203 -29.33 0.89 12.64
C GLN A 203 -27.80 0.92 12.64
N GLN A 204 -27.16 0.18 13.55
CA GLN A 204 -25.71 0.06 13.55
C GLN A 204 -25.23 -0.65 12.28
N PHE A 205 -24.28 -0.02 11.60
CA PHE A 205 -23.68 -0.54 10.39
C PHE A 205 -22.16 -0.39 10.48
N SER A 206 -21.44 -1.46 10.11
CA SER A 206 -19.98 -1.49 10.18
C SER A 206 -19.37 -1.08 8.84
N ILE A 207 -18.43 -0.14 8.89
CA ILE A 207 -17.65 0.30 7.74
C ILE A 207 -16.16 0.21 8.05
N THR A 208 -15.32 0.22 7.03
CA THR A 208 -13.87 0.28 7.25
C THR A 208 -13.49 1.60 7.93
N ARG A 209 -12.39 1.58 8.68
CA ARG A 209 -11.89 2.78 9.36
C ARG A 209 -11.57 3.89 8.37
N ASN A 210 -11.03 3.54 7.20
CA ASN A 210 -10.71 4.53 6.18
C ASN A 210 -11.97 5.21 5.61
N LEU A 211 -13.05 4.46 5.36
CA LEU A 211 -14.33 5.06 4.94
C LEU A 211 -14.89 6.00 6.02
N TYR A 212 -14.80 5.61 7.30
CA TYR A 212 -15.23 6.48 8.38
C TYR A 212 -14.49 7.83 8.38
N HIS A 213 -13.17 7.81 8.20
CA HIS A 213 -12.38 9.05 8.11
C HIS A 213 -12.76 9.88 6.88
N ALA A 214 -12.99 9.25 5.72
CA ALA A 214 -13.45 9.95 4.52
C ALA A 214 -14.79 10.67 4.74
N LEU A 215 -15.78 9.97 5.33
CA LEU A 215 -17.10 10.53 5.65
C LEU A 215 -17.02 11.62 6.73
N TYR A 216 -16.15 11.42 7.72
CA TYR A 216 -15.90 12.39 8.78
C TYR A 216 -15.35 13.71 8.22
N GLU A 217 -14.36 13.64 7.34
CA GLU A 217 -13.80 14.80 6.66
C GLU A 217 -14.84 15.44 5.72
N TYR A 218 -15.52 14.64 4.89
CA TYR A 218 -16.57 15.13 3.99
C TYR A 218 -17.64 15.97 4.72
N ARG A 219 -18.11 15.51 5.89
CA ARG A 219 -19.14 16.22 6.67
C ARG A 219 -18.69 17.59 7.18
N ARG A 220 -17.42 17.71 7.59
CA ARG A 220 -16.91 18.92 8.26
C ARG A 220 -16.24 19.90 7.29
N HIS A 221 -15.83 19.41 6.13
CA HIS A 221 -15.07 20.18 5.16
C HIS A 221 -15.93 21.23 4.47
N LYS A 222 -15.35 22.40 4.20
CA LYS A 222 -16.03 23.50 3.50
C LYS A 222 -15.49 23.60 2.08
N PHE A 223 -16.11 22.87 1.16
CA PHE A 223 -15.74 22.88 -0.25
C PHE A 223 -15.93 24.28 -0.86
N MET A 224 -14.94 24.75 -1.63
CA MET A 224 -14.97 26.08 -2.25
C MET A 224 -16.05 26.18 -3.33
N GLY A 225 -16.82 27.27 -3.32
CA GLY A 225 -17.76 27.62 -4.40
C GLY A 225 -19.25 27.28 -4.18
N GLU A 226 -19.65 26.78 -3.01
CA GLU A 226 -21.07 26.48 -2.72
C GLU A 226 -21.61 27.15 -1.45
N SER A 227 -22.84 27.67 -1.56
CA SER A 227 -23.66 28.11 -0.43
C SER A 227 -24.36 26.95 0.29
N THR A 228 -24.23 25.69 -0.18
CA THR A 228 -25.04 24.56 0.30
C THR A 228 -24.40 23.18 0.04
N ALA A 229 -23.14 22.95 0.48
CA ALA A 229 -22.62 21.58 0.63
C ALA A 229 -23.48 20.70 1.57
N ALA A 230 -24.44 21.32 2.28
CA ALA A 230 -25.44 20.68 3.12
C ALA A 230 -26.57 19.94 2.36
N SER A 231 -26.48 19.68 1.04
CA SER A 231 -27.62 19.09 0.29
C SER A 231 -27.30 18.15 -0.89
N ALA A 232 -26.02 17.83 -1.17
CA ALA A 232 -25.68 16.88 -2.23
C ALA A 232 -25.75 15.43 -1.73
N TRP A 233 -26.33 14.54 -2.53
CA TRP A 233 -26.31 13.10 -2.26
C TRP A 233 -24.89 12.57 -2.43
N LEU A 234 -24.42 11.69 -1.56
CA LEU A 234 -23.11 11.05 -1.71
C LEU A 234 -23.30 9.56 -2.01
N TRP A 235 -22.79 9.13 -3.16
CA TRP A 235 -22.71 7.73 -3.52
C TRP A 235 -21.41 7.13 -3.00
N VAL A 236 -21.52 6.00 -2.28
CA VAL A 236 -20.40 5.26 -1.70
C VAL A 236 -20.63 3.78 -1.97
N ASP A 237 -19.76 3.15 -2.75
CA ASP A 237 -19.87 1.74 -3.17
C ASP A 237 -20.13 0.77 -2.01
N ALA A 238 -19.38 0.87 -0.91
CA ALA A 238 -19.51 -0.02 0.24
C ALA A 238 -20.83 0.12 1.02
N ILE A 239 -21.61 1.17 0.75
CA ILE A 239 -22.92 1.43 1.38
C ILE A 239 -24.05 1.25 0.38
N CYS A 240 -23.87 1.71 -0.86
CA CYS A 240 -24.89 1.72 -1.90
C CYS A 240 -25.03 0.39 -2.64
N ILE A 241 -24.01 -0.48 -2.60
CA ILE A 241 -24.04 -1.83 -3.18
C ILE A 241 -24.02 -2.84 -2.04
N ASN A 242 -24.88 -3.86 -2.11
CA ASN A 242 -24.83 -4.98 -1.17
C ASN A 242 -23.58 -5.83 -1.43
N GLN A 243 -22.53 -5.57 -0.67
CA GLN A 243 -21.24 -6.24 -0.84
C GLN A 243 -21.27 -7.76 -0.58
N ASN A 244 -22.35 -8.26 0.03
CA ASN A 244 -22.55 -9.68 0.30
C ASN A 244 -23.34 -10.42 -0.79
N ASP A 245 -23.81 -9.73 -1.83
CA ASP A 245 -24.57 -10.32 -2.95
C ASP A 245 -23.77 -10.22 -4.25
N GLN A 246 -23.21 -11.36 -4.69
CA GLN A 246 -22.42 -11.40 -5.92
C GLN A 246 -23.25 -11.24 -7.19
N ALA A 247 -24.54 -11.64 -7.16
CA ALA A 247 -25.42 -11.43 -8.31
C ALA A 247 -25.72 -9.94 -8.47
N GLU A 248 -25.94 -9.23 -7.36
CA GLU A 248 -26.04 -7.77 -7.38
C GLU A 248 -24.74 -7.13 -7.88
N LYS A 249 -23.57 -7.55 -7.38
CA LYS A 249 -22.28 -6.99 -7.82
C LYS A 249 -22.03 -7.17 -9.31
N SER A 250 -22.32 -8.33 -9.88
CA SER A 250 -22.22 -8.56 -11.33
C SER A 250 -23.15 -7.65 -12.16
N ILE A 251 -24.26 -7.18 -11.58
CA ILE A 251 -25.15 -6.19 -12.21
C ILE A 251 -24.62 -4.78 -12.01
N GLN A 252 -24.17 -4.41 -10.81
CA GLN A 252 -23.75 -3.05 -10.46
C GLN A 252 -22.39 -2.65 -11.04
N VAL A 253 -21.45 -3.59 -11.17
CA VAL A 253 -20.08 -3.32 -11.66
C VAL A 253 -20.07 -2.71 -13.08
N PRO A 254 -20.84 -3.22 -14.06
CA PRO A 254 -21.03 -2.54 -15.34
C PRO A 254 -21.52 -1.10 -15.25
N HIS A 255 -22.25 -0.73 -14.18
CA HIS A 255 -22.79 0.62 -13.97
C HIS A 255 -21.81 1.58 -13.26
N MET A 256 -20.65 1.11 -12.78
CA MET A 256 -19.64 1.96 -12.15
C MET A 256 -19.25 3.13 -13.04
N SER A 257 -19.03 2.86 -14.34
CA SER A 257 -18.67 3.88 -15.32
C SER A 257 -19.76 4.94 -15.49
N GLU A 258 -21.02 4.52 -15.48
CA GLU A 258 -22.17 5.41 -15.56
C GLU A 258 -22.31 6.27 -14.29
N ILE A 259 -22.10 5.68 -13.11
CA ILE A 259 -22.20 6.38 -11.82
C ILE A 259 -21.16 7.49 -11.72
N TYR A 260 -19.87 7.17 -11.92
CA TYR A 260 -18.80 8.18 -11.88
C TYR A 260 -18.87 9.14 -13.06
N GLY A 261 -19.33 8.67 -14.24
CA GLY A 261 -19.53 9.50 -15.42
C GLY A 261 -20.74 10.46 -15.35
N LYS A 262 -21.70 10.23 -14.45
CA LYS A 262 -22.90 11.08 -14.27
C LYS A 262 -22.91 11.89 -12.96
N CYS A 263 -21.99 11.62 -12.05
CA CYS A 263 -21.91 12.39 -10.81
C CYS A 263 -21.48 13.84 -11.08
N GLU A 264 -21.90 14.75 -10.20
CA GLU A 264 -21.54 16.17 -10.28
C GLU A 264 -20.07 16.40 -9.91
N ARG A 265 -19.59 15.71 -8.88
CA ARG A 265 -18.20 15.76 -8.42
C ARG A 265 -17.76 14.38 -7.96
N VAL A 266 -16.47 14.10 -8.18
CA VAL A 266 -15.80 12.96 -7.54
C VAL A 266 -14.92 13.49 -6.42
N LEU A 267 -15.10 12.95 -5.23
CA LEU A 267 -14.21 13.20 -4.09
C LEU A 267 -13.21 12.06 -3.98
N ALA A 268 -11.94 12.32 -4.32
CA ALA A 268 -10.85 11.37 -4.18
C ALA A 268 -10.20 11.50 -2.80
N TRP A 269 -10.56 10.59 -1.90
CA TRP A 269 -10.01 10.52 -0.55
C TRP A 269 -8.66 9.81 -0.54
N LEU A 270 -7.61 10.58 -0.27
CA LEU A 270 -6.23 10.11 -0.22
C LEU A 270 -5.83 9.58 1.16
N GLY A 271 -6.69 9.66 2.17
CA GLY A 271 -6.41 9.16 3.52
C GLY A 271 -6.20 10.27 4.55
N PRO A 272 -6.18 9.91 5.85
CA PRO A 272 -5.98 10.87 6.93
C PRO A 272 -4.57 11.48 6.89
N VAL A 273 -4.40 12.55 7.64
CA VAL A 273 -3.11 13.17 7.88
C VAL A 273 -2.79 12.99 9.36
N HIS A 274 -1.61 12.46 9.65
CA HIS A 274 -1.13 12.22 11.01
C HIS A 274 -0.27 13.40 11.48
N ASN A 275 -0.13 13.58 12.80
CA ASN A 275 0.55 14.74 13.39
C ASN A 275 1.97 14.99 12.83
N GLU A 276 2.70 13.93 12.46
CA GLU A 276 4.05 14.03 11.90
C GLU A 276 4.07 14.52 10.44
N GLU A 277 3.00 14.27 9.68
CA GLU A 277 2.84 14.67 8.28
C GLU A 277 2.07 15.98 8.11
N ASP A 278 1.32 16.41 9.14
CA ASP A 278 0.36 17.52 9.06
C ASP A 278 0.97 18.82 8.56
N SER A 279 2.14 19.19 9.10
CA SER A 279 2.88 20.37 8.67
C SER A 279 3.28 20.30 7.18
N GLN A 280 3.70 19.12 6.71
CA GLN A 280 4.14 18.91 5.33
C GLN A 280 2.98 18.98 4.33
N VAL A 281 1.88 18.29 4.65
CA VAL A 281 0.68 18.26 3.78
C VAL A 281 -0.02 19.61 3.75
N CYS A 282 -0.14 20.28 4.90
CA CYS A 282 -0.64 21.65 4.98
C CYS A 282 0.19 22.58 4.07
N LYS A 283 1.51 22.45 4.15
CA LYS A 283 2.41 23.30 3.39
C LYS A 283 2.32 23.06 1.88
N LEU A 284 2.19 21.81 1.48
CA LEU A 284 1.91 21.45 0.09
C LEU A 284 0.61 22.10 -0.38
N ALA A 285 -0.49 21.98 0.37
CA ALA A 285 -1.78 22.54 -0.01
C ALA A 285 -1.75 24.07 -0.18
N GLU A 286 -1.04 24.78 0.70
CA GLU A 286 -0.78 26.23 0.56
C GLU A 286 -0.06 26.56 -0.75
N LYS A 287 0.99 25.81 -1.09
CA LYS A 287 1.78 26.03 -2.30
C LYS A 287 1.00 25.72 -3.57
N LEU A 288 0.26 24.61 -3.60
CA LEU A 288 -0.59 24.24 -4.75
C LEU A 288 -1.66 25.30 -4.99
N THR A 289 -2.27 25.83 -3.92
CA THR A 289 -3.20 26.96 -4.01
C THR A 289 -2.50 28.19 -4.59
N HIS A 290 -1.33 28.56 -4.07
CA HIS A 290 -0.56 29.70 -4.57
C HIS A 290 -0.22 29.56 -6.07
N PHE A 291 0.27 28.40 -6.50
CA PHE A 291 0.60 28.14 -7.91
C PHE A 291 -0.63 28.29 -8.82
N SER A 292 -1.82 27.93 -8.32
CA SER A 292 -3.09 27.99 -9.06
C SER A 292 -3.77 29.37 -9.06
N SER A 293 -3.46 30.25 -8.11
CA SER A 293 -4.28 31.45 -7.80
C SER A 293 -3.86 32.74 -8.52
N ASN A 294 -2.66 32.80 -9.12
CA ASN A 294 -2.10 34.06 -9.62
C ASN A 294 -2.35 34.28 -11.13
N VAL A 295 -3.56 34.75 -11.45
CA VAL A 295 -3.97 35.18 -12.81
C VAL A 295 -3.49 36.62 -13.13
N GLU A 296 -2.98 37.37 -12.14
CA GLU A 296 -2.62 38.79 -12.28
C GLU A 296 -1.20 39.04 -12.84
N GLN A 297 -0.40 38.00 -13.05
CA GLN A 297 0.89 38.06 -13.77
C GLN A 297 0.87 37.03 -14.89
N GLU A 298 1.48 37.30 -16.05
CA GLU A 298 1.64 36.37 -17.19
C GLU A 298 2.49 35.11 -16.84
N ASP A 299 2.64 34.78 -15.56
CA ASP A 299 3.49 33.71 -15.06
C ASP A 299 2.71 32.41 -14.95
N THR A 300 3.06 31.45 -15.81
CA THR A 300 2.40 30.14 -15.83
C THR A 300 2.63 29.37 -14.54
N GLU A 301 1.76 28.41 -14.22
CA GLU A 301 1.94 27.48 -13.10
C GLU A 301 3.34 26.83 -13.13
N ASP A 302 3.78 26.40 -14.32
CA ASP A 302 5.08 25.77 -14.57
C ASP A 302 6.24 26.68 -14.16
N ASN A 303 6.16 27.97 -14.52
CA ASN A 303 7.19 28.96 -14.15
C ASN A 303 7.23 29.19 -12.64
N GLN A 304 6.06 29.27 -11.99
CA GLN A 304 5.99 29.48 -10.54
C GLN A 304 6.59 28.29 -9.78
N ILE A 305 6.29 27.07 -10.21
CA ILE A 305 6.86 25.84 -9.64
C ILE A 305 8.38 25.82 -9.85
N THR A 306 8.84 26.16 -11.06
CA THR A 306 10.28 26.19 -11.40
C THR A 306 11.02 27.23 -10.56
N LYS A 307 10.50 28.46 -10.44
CA LYS A 307 11.07 29.51 -9.59
C LYS A 307 11.15 29.10 -8.13
N PHE A 308 10.12 28.42 -7.62
CA PHE A 308 10.13 27.90 -6.26
C PHE A 308 11.27 26.90 -6.04
N MET A 309 11.53 26.00 -7.00
CA MET A 309 12.67 25.09 -6.93
C MET A 309 14.03 25.81 -7.03
N GLU A 310 14.15 26.79 -7.92
CA GLU A 310 15.39 27.55 -8.11
C GLU A 310 15.76 28.34 -6.86
N LEU A 311 14.79 28.93 -6.15
CA LEU A 311 15.01 29.62 -4.89
C LEU A 311 15.67 28.69 -3.85
N GLY A 312 15.22 27.44 -3.76
CA GLY A 312 15.81 26.43 -2.87
C GLY A 312 17.25 26.03 -3.21
N LYS A 313 17.77 26.36 -4.40
CA LYS A 313 19.19 26.17 -4.75
C LYS A 313 20.09 27.29 -4.21
N SER A 314 19.50 28.43 -3.82
CA SER A 314 20.22 29.66 -3.48
C SER A 314 20.03 30.13 -2.04
N ASP A 315 19.05 29.59 -1.31
CA ASP A 315 18.67 30.01 0.03
C ASP A 315 18.32 28.79 0.91
N ASP A 316 18.92 28.71 2.12
CA ASP A 316 18.79 27.54 3.01
C ASP A 316 17.39 27.37 3.61
N GLU A 317 16.67 28.48 3.83
CA GLU A 317 15.30 28.45 4.36
C GLU A 317 14.32 27.98 3.26
N ALA A 318 14.48 28.50 2.04
CA ALA A 318 13.74 28.04 0.86
C ALA A 318 14.06 26.57 0.52
N ALA A 319 15.31 26.12 0.70
CA ALA A 319 15.69 24.72 0.49
C ALA A 319 14.90 23.78 1.41
N THR A 320 14.75 24.18 2.68
CA THR A 320 13.95 23.44 3.66
C THR A 320 12.47 23.38 3.24
N GLU A 321 11.91 24.49 2.77
CA GLU A 321 10.52 24.55 2.30
C GLU A 321 10.29 23.68 1.05
N VAL A 322 11.21 23.70 0.09
CA VAL A 322 11.17 22.85 -1.12
C VAL A 322 11.19 21.37 -0.74
N GLU A 323 12.03 20.97 0.22
CA GLU A 323 12.12 19.57 0.63
C GLU A 323 10.89 19.11 1.40
N LEU A 324 10.26 19.97 2.22
CA LEU A 324 8.96 19.66 2.85
C LEU A 324 7.88 19.37 1.80
N VAL A 325 7.81 20.19 0.74
CA VAL A 325 6.86 20.00 -0.37
C VAL A 325 7.17 18.71 -1.13
N ARG A 326 8.44 18.41 -1.41
CA ARG A 326 8.86 17.14 -2.05
C ARG A 326 8.49 15.92 -1.22
N ASN A 327 8.71 15.98 0.09
CA ASN A 327 8.37 14.89 0.99
C ASN A 327 6.86 14.69 1.12
N ALA A 328 6.09 15.78 1.17
CA ALA A 328 4.62 15.69 1.13
C ALA A 328 4.13 15.07 -0.16
N LEU A 329 4.66 15.49 -1.32
CA LEU A 329 4.38 14.88 -2.61
C LEU A 329 4.68 13.39 -2.53
N ARG A 330 5.93 13.00 -2.26
CA ARG A 330 6.34 11.59 -2.16
C ARG A 330 5.40 10.80 -1.23
N SER A 331 5.17 11.25 0.00
CA SER A 331 4.26 10.55 0.95
C SER A 331 2.89 10.33 0.33
N ILE A 332 2.28 11.36 -0.26
CA ILE A 332 0.94 11.28 -0.86
C ILE A 332 0.92 10.36 -2.09
N GLY A 333 1.92 10.43 -2.97
CA GLY A 333 1.94 9.59 -4.18
C GLY A 333 2.17 8.12 -3.92
N HIS A 334 2.79 7.76 -2.79
CA HIS A 334 2.91 6.36 -2.36
C HIS A 334 1.65 5.85 -1.65
N ARG A 335 0.63 6.71 -1.45
CA ARG A 335 -0.61 6.26 -0.80
C ARG A 335 -1.35 5.26 -1.68
N PRO A 336 -2.03 4.26 -1.07
CA PRO A 336 -2.67 3.17 -1.80
C PRO A 336 -3.69 3.60 -2.86
N TRP A 337 -4.24 4.82 -2.77
CA TRP A 337 -5.21 5.33 -3.74
C TRP A 337 -4.62 5.32 -5.15
N PHE A 338 -3.40 5.84 -5.36
CA PHE A 338 -2.76 5.91 -6.68
C PHE A 338 -2.41 4.55 -7.29
N ARG A 339 -2.44 3.49 -6.48
CA ARG A 339 -2.13 2.13 -6.92
C ARG A 339 -3.38 1.36 -7.29
N ARG A 340 -4.61 1.77 -6.92
CA ARG A 340 -5.81 0.95 -7.20
C ARG A 340 -6.24 1.05 -8.65
N ILE A 341 -6.57 -0.07 -9.29
CA ILE A 341 -7.05 -0.06 -10.68
C ILE A 341 -8.40 0.64 -10.86
N TRP A 342 -9.27 0.56 -9.86
CA TRP A 342 -10.61 1.18 -9.91
C TRP A 342 -10.58 2.70 -10.04
N ILE A 343 -9.51 3.38 -9.58
CA ILE A 343 -9.42 4.84 -9.68
C ILE A 343 -9.50 5.31 -11.14
N LEU A 344 -9.21 4.44 -12.11
CA LEU A 344 -9.36 4.78 -13.52
C LEU A 344 -10.81 5.12 -13.85
N GLN A 345 -11.78 4.24 -13.53
CA GLN A 345 -13.19 4.59 -13.74
C GLN A 345 -13.62 5.75 -12.84
N GLU A 346 -13.11 5.79 -11.61
CA GLU A 346 -13.57 6.77 -10.61
C GLU A 346 -13.13 8.20 -10.96
N ALA A 347 -11.87 8.40 -11.38
CA ALA A 347 -11.29 9.71 -11.61
C ALA A 347 -11.27 10.12 -13.10
N VAL A 348 -11.08 9.18 -14.02
CA VAL A 348 -10.96 9.48 -15.46
C VAL A 348 -12.33 9.73 -16.10
N LEU A 349 -13.39 9.08 -15.62
CA LEU A 349 -14.75 9.27 -16.15
C LEU A 349 -15.46 10.49 -15.58
N ALA A 350 -14.91 11.11 -14.53
CA ALA A 350 -15.50 12.26 -13.88
C ALA A 350 -15.74 13.41 -14.88
N GLN A 351 -16.92 14.02 -14.86
CA GLN A 351 -17.27 15.15 -15.75
C GLN A 351 -16.43 16.40 -15.47
N THR A 352 -15.99 16.55 -14.23
CA THR A 352 -15.10 17.60 -13.76
C THR A 352 -13.93 16.98 -13.03
N GLN A 353 -12.82 17.71 -12.93
CA GLN A 353 -11.64 17.27 -12.18
C GLN A 353 -12.03 16.80 -10.76
N PRO A 354 -11.59 15.61 -10.35
CA PRO A 354 -11.81 15.12 -8.99
C PRO A 354 -11.21 16.05 -7.93
N ILE A 355 -11.87 16.15 -6.79
CA ILE A 355 -11.34 16.85 -5.62
C ILE A 355 -10.40 15.90 -4.89
N LEU A 356 -9.10 16.16 -4.93
CA LEU A 356 -8.11 15.42 -4.15
C LEU A 356 -8.13 15.93 -2.70
N LEU A 357 -8.63 15.11 -1.78
CA LEU A 357 -8.74 15.42 -0.36
C LEU A 357 -7.81 14.54 0.47
N CYS A 358 -6.90 15.17 1.21
CA CYS A 358 -5.93 14.52 2.09
C CYS A 358 -6.05 15.10 3.50
N GLY A 359 -6.65 14.35 4.43
CA GLY A 359 -7.10 14.92 5.70
C GLY A 359 -8.03 16.12 5.46
N PRO A 360 -7.80 17.27 6.11
CA PRO A 360 -8.59 18.49 5.87
C PRO A 360 -8.14 19.31 4.65
N TYR A 361 -7.14 18.86 3.89
CA TYR A 361 -6.48 19.67 2.86
C TYR A 361 -6.91 19.27 1.45
N GLU A 362 -7.37 20.25 0.66
CA GLU A 362 -7.59 20.10 -0.79
C GLU A 362 -6.28 20.36 -1.54
N LEU A 363 -5.93 19.48 -2.47
CA LEU A 363 -4.65 19.58 -3.20
C LEU A 363 -4.81 20.09 -4.64
N GLY A 364 -6.04 20.14 -5.17
CA GLY A 364 -6.28 20.44 -6.59
C GLY A 364 -5.78 19.32 -7.51
N TYR A 365 -6.55 18.97 -8.54
CA TYR A 365 -6.24 17.79 -9.35
C TYR A 365 -5.02 18.00 -10.26
N ASP A 366 -5.14 18.86 -11.28
CA ASP A 366 -4.08 19.01 -12.28
C ASP A 366 -2.80 19.64 -11.71
N ILE A 367 -2.94 20.60 -10.79
CA ILE A 367 -1.79 21.25 -10.17
C ILE A 367 -0.96 20.27 -9.35
N PHE A 368 -1.59 19.33 -8.63
CA PHE A 368 -0.87 18.30 -7.89
C PHE A 368 0.03 17.46 -8.80
N PHE A 369 -0.52 16.93 -9.91
CA PHE A 369 0.28 16.11 -10.84
C PHE A 369 1.35 16.93 -11.57
N LYS A 370 1.06 18.19 -11.91
CA LYS A 370 2.03 19.09 -12.54
C LYS A 370 3.20 19.40 -11.60
N THR A 371 2.91 19.81 -10.37
CA THR A 371 3.92 20.08 -9.35
C THR A 371 4.73 18.82 -9.06
N TRP A 372 4.08 17.65 -9.00
CA TRP A 372 4.77 16.38 -8.89
C TRP A 372 5.82 16.17 -9.98
N VAL A 373 5.42 16.27 -11.26
CA VAL A 373 6.31 16.02 -12.41
C VAL A 373 7.50 16.98 -12.42
N LEU A 374 7.24 18.27 -12.18
CA LEU A 374 8.28 19.30 -12.22
C LEU A 374 9.24 19.17 -11.02
N MET A 375 8.72 18.91 -9.82
CA MET A 375 9.53 18.88 -8.60
C MET A 375 10.30 17.59 -8.38
N LEU A 376 9.83 16.46 -8.91
CA LEU A 376 10.45 15.16 -8.68
C LEU A 376 11.13 14.61 -9.92
N ASN A 377 11.48 15.48 -10.89
CA ASN A 377 12.09 15.07 -12.15
C ASN A 377 13.43 14.33 -11.92
N PRO A 378 13.52 13.04 -12.29
CA PRO A 378 14.69 12.19 -12.06
C PRO A 378 15.98 12.66 -12.76
N SER A 379 15.89 13.49 -13.81
CA SER A 379 17.08 13.96 -14.54
C SER A 379 17.99 14.89 -13.73
N GLU A 380 17.48 15.53 -12.67
CA GLU A 380 18.29 16.40 -11.79
C GLU A 380 18.68 15.72 -10.46
N ASP A 381 17.88 14.78 -9.96
CA ASP A 381 18.06 14.17 -8.62
C ASP A 381 18.81 12.81 -8.63
N GLY A 382 19.28 12.35 -9.79
CA GLY A 382 20.03 11.09 -9.92
C GLY A 382 19.23 9.81 -9.64
N GLN A 383 17.90 9.93 -9.48
CA GLN A 383 16.98 8.79 -9.40
C GLN A 383 16.78 8.19 -10.79
N LEU A 384 16.62 6.87 -10.87
CA LEU A 384 16.36 6.21 -12.13
C LEU A 384 14.97 6.57 -12.64
N LEU A 385 14.89 6.94 -13.93
CA LEU A 385 13.63 7.23 -14.63
C LEU A 385 12.58 6.11 -14.41
N TYR A 386 13.05 4.86 -14.29
CA TYR A 386 12.21 3.68 -14.09
C TYR A 386 11.55 3.61 -12.71
N SER A 387 12.30 3.79 -11.61
CA SER A 387 11.72 3.82 -10.25
C SER A 387 10.81 5.02 -10.04
N PHE A 388 11.12 6.14 -10.71
CA PHE A 388 10.24 7.30 -10.77
C PHE A 388 8.93 6.98 -11.50
N MET A 389 8.90 6.07 -12.47
CA MET A 389 7.68 5.75 -13.22
C MET A 389 6.86 4.59 -12.64
N SER A 390 7.45 3.64 -11.91
CA SER A 390 6.76 2.39 -11.52
C SER A 390 5.90 2.47 -10.25
N GLU A 391 6.08 3.50 -9.42
CA GLU A 391 5.38 3.64 -8.12
C GLU A 391 4.58 4.95 -7.99
N ASN A 392 4.25 5.59 -9.12
CA ASN A 392 4.11 7.04 -9.15
C ASN A 392 2.78 7.52 -9.79
N PRO A 393 2.13 8.56 -9.22
CA PRO A 393 0.96 9.25 -9.81
C PRO A 393 1.06 9.60 -11.31
N VAL A 394 2.26 9.73 -11.87
CA VAL A 394 2.49 10.00 -13.30
C VAL A 394 1.90 8.92 -14.22
N ARG A 395 1.97 7.64 -13.84
CA ARG A 395 1.39 6.54 -14.64
C ARG A 395 -0.12 6.67 -14.78
N PHE A 396 -0.78 7.02 -13.69
CA PHE A 396 -2.21 7.29 -13.70
C PHE A 396 -2.56 8.38 -14.74
N LYS A 397 -1.76 9.46 -14.86
CA LYS A 397 -1.96 10.48 -15.91
C LYS A 397 -1.67 9.98 -17.33
N ALA A 398 -0.73 9.07 -17.51
CA ALA A 398 -0.48 8.43 -18.81
C ALA A 398 -1.69 7.58 -19.25
N ILE A 399 -2.26 6.80 -18.34
CA ILE A 399 -3.48 6.01 -18.59
C ILE A 399 -4.68 6.95 -18.85
N GLU A 400 -4.83 8.01 -18.06
CA GLU A 400 -5.86 9.04 -18.27
C GLU A 400 -5.74 9.65 -19.67
N PHE A 401 -4.53 9.93 -20.13
CA PHE A 401 -4.27 10.47 -21.46
C PHE A 401 -4.65 9.46 -22.56
N GLU A 402 -4.23 8.21 -22.46
CA GLU A 402 -4.57 7.18 -23.45
C GLU A 402 -6.09 6.98 -23.53
N TYR A 403 -6.76 6.94 -22.38
CA TYR A 403 -8.21 6.87 -22.35
C TYR A 403 -8.88 8.09 -22.99
N LYS A 404 -8.42 9.31 -22.71
CA LYS A 404 -8.94 10.51 -23.38
C LYS A 404 -8.75 10.44 -24.89
N ASN A 405 -7.66 9.85 -25.37
CA ASN A 405 -7.46 9.58 -26.80
C ASN A 405 -8.48 8.56 -27.33
N ILE A 406 -8.72 7.46 -26.61
CA ILE A 406 -9.76 6.48 -26.94
C ILE A 406 -11.14 7.16 -27.02
N LEU A 407 -11.49 8.03 -26.07
CA LEU A 407 -12.74 8.81 -26.09
C LEU A 407 -12.83 9.77 -27.27
N GLN A 408 -11.76 10.50 -27.59
CA GLN A 408 -11.74 11.41 -28.74
C GLN A 408 -11.93 10.65 -30.06
N LYS A 409 -11.28 9.48 -30.21
CA LYS A 409 -11.50 8.57 -31.35
C LYS A 409 -12.98 8.15 -31.47
N ARG A 410 -13.73 8.04 -30.35
CA ARG A 410 -15.19 7.77 -30.34
C ARG A 410 -16.00 8.93 -30.88
N SER A 411 -15.80 10.15 -30.39
CA SER A 411 -16.59 11.33 -30.79
C SER A 411 -16.51 11.64 -32.28
N VAL A 412 -15.38 11.31 -32.93
CA VAL A 412 -15.18 11.47 -34.37
C VAL A 412 -15.90 10.37 -35.19
N THR A 413 -16.05 9.16 -34.63
CA THR A 413 -16.64 8.01 -35.31
C THR A 413 -18.18 8.01 -35.26
N ASP A 414 -18.77 8.67 -34.25
CA ASP A 414 -20.23 8.67 -34.00
C ASP A 414 -21.04 9.60 -34.93
N GLN A 415 -20.40 10.26 -35.90
CA GLN A 415 -21.08 11.08 -36.93
C GLN A 415 -21.70 10.23 -38.08
N GLY A 416 -22.41 9.15 -37.75
CA GLY A 416 -23.47 8.61 -38.62
C GLY A 416 -23.24 7.29 -39.36
N GLN A 417 -22.26 6.46 -38.99
CA GLN A 417 -22.19 5.08 -39.50
C GLN A 417 -22.16 4.06 -38.36
N LYS A 418 -23.25 3.31 -38.18
CA LYS A 418 -23.28 2.10 -37.35
C LYS A 418 -22.29 1.08 -37.92
N LYS A 419 -21.10 0.98 -37.32
CA LYS A 419 -20.14 -0.09 -37.61
C LYS A 419 -20.79 -1.44 -37.28
N GLY A 420 -20.59 -2.46 -38.13
CA GLY A 420 -21.08 -3.82 -37.85
C GLY A 420 -20.43 -4.41 -36.59
N LEU A 421 -21.12 -5.33 -35.92
CA LEU A 421 -20.69 -6.00 -34.67
C LEU A 421 -19.24 -6.51 -34.71
N VAL A 422 -18.81 -7.07 -35.84
CA VAL A 422 -17.43 -7.58 -36.03
C VAL A 422 -16.37 -6.46 -35.89
N VAL A 423 -16.65 -5.28 -36.45
CA VAL A 423 -15.74 -4.14 -36.36
C VAL A 423 -15.70 -3.57 -34.94
N GLN A 424 -16.84 -3.59 -34.23
CA GLN A 424 -16.92 -3.18 -32.83
C GLN A 424 -16.16 -4.13 -31.90
N HIS A 425 -16.31 -5.44 -32.05
CA HIS A 425 -15.58 -6.43 -31.25
C HIS A 425 -14.07 -6.34 -31.48
N LYS A 426 -13.63 -6.14 -32.74
CA LYS A 426 -12.22 -5.91 -33.05
C LYS A 426 -11.66 -4.66 -32.38
N GLN A 427 -12.39 -3.54 -32.43
CA GLN A 427 -11.94 -2.32 -31.75
C GLN A 427 -11.92 -2.50 -30.24
N CYS A 428 -12.94 -3.14 -29.66
CA CYS A 428 -13.01 -3.46 -28.24
C CYS A 428 -11.81 -4.30 -27.78
N ALA A 429 -11.40 -5.29 -28.60
CA ALA A 429 -10.24 -6.11 -28.33
C ALA A 429 -8.90 -5.35 -28.40
N ILE A 430 -8.78 -4.35 -29.29
CA ILE A 430 -7.63 -3.45 -29.35
C ILE A 430 -7.59 -2.55 -28.12
N ASP A 431 -8.72 -1.90 -27.80
CA ASP A 431 -8.82 -0.97 -26.67
C ASP A 431 -8.50 -1.69 -25.33
N ILE A 432 -9.03 -2.91 -25.11
CA ILE A 432 -8.73 -3.65 -23.87
C ILE A 432 -7.28 -4.14 -23.81
N LEU A 433 -6.66 -4.48 -24.95
CA LEU A 433 -5.25 -4.85 -25.03
C LEU A 433 -4.36 -3.64 -24.64
N GLU A 434 -4.67 -2.45 -25.17
CA GLU A 434 -3.97 -1.20 -24.85
C GLU A 434 -4.13 -0.82 -23.37
N LEU A 435 -5.36 -0.89 -22.85
CA LEU A 435 -5.65 -0.58 -21.45
C LEU A 435 -4.99 -1.55 -20.46
N LEU A 436 -5.01 -2.85 -20.75
CA LEU A 436 -4.33 -3.86 -19.91
C LEU A 436 -2.82 -3.63 -19.87
N ASN A 437 -2.21 -3.22 -20.99
CA ASN A 437 -0.79 -2.89 -21.05
C ASN A 437 -0.43 -1.65 -20.22
N GLU A 438 -1.28 -0.62 -20.20
CA GLU A 438 -1.01 0.60 -19.44
C GLU A 438 -1.36 0.46 -17.94
N ALA A 439 -2.33 -0.40 -17.59
CA ALA A 439 -2.79 -0.62 -16.22
C ALA A 439 -1.96 -1.64 -15.43
N THR A 440 -0.78 -2.03 -15.92
CA THR A 440 0.01 -3.13 -15.37
C THR A 440 0.37 -2.91 -13.89
N GLU A 441 0.78 -1.70 -13.53
CA GLU A 441 1.27 -1.35 -12.18
C GLU A 441 0.14 -1.06 -11.18
N LEU A 442 -1.12 -1.09 -11.64
CA LEU A 442 -2.26 -0.92 -10.75
C LEU A 442 -2.60 -2.25 -10.06
N GLU A 443 -3.15 -2.15 -8.87
CA GLU A 443 -3.42 -3.22 -7.93
C GLU A 443 -4.93 -3.43 -7.80
N ALA A 444 -5.29 -4.69 -7.57
CA ALA A 444 -6.66 -5.11 -7.32
C ALA A 444 -6.69 -6.10 -6.15
N THR A 445 -7.59 -5.88 -5.19
CA THR A 445 -7.79 -6.81 -4.07
C THR A 445 -8.44 -8.12 -4.55
N VAL A 446 -9.39 -8.02 -5.48
CA VAL A 446 -9.99 -9.16 -6.17
C VAL A 446 -9.33 -9.29 -7.54
N PRO A 447 -8.72 -10.44 -7.88
CA PRO A 447 -8.01 -10.60 -9.15
C PRO A 447 -8.84 -10.24 -10.40
N HIS A 448 -10.14 -10.54 -10.42
CA HIS A 448 -11.05 -10.21 -11.53
C HIS A 448 -11.11 -8.72 -11.88
N ASP A 449 -10.92 -7.85 -10.89
CA ASP A 449 -10.99 -6.41 -11.09
C ASP A 449 -9.85 -5.90 -11.98
N ARG A 450 -8.78 -6.68 -12.16
CA ARG A 450 -7.71 -6.36 -13.13
C ARG A 450 -8.23 -6.24 -14.56
N LEU A 451 -9.36 -6.89 -14.87
CA LEU A 451 -10.08 -6.75 -16.13
C LEU A 451 -11.34 -5.89 -15.96
N TYR A 452 -12.17 -6.16 -14.95
CA TYR A 452 -13.47 -5.50 -14.82
C TYR A 452 -13.39 -4.01 -14.50
N ALA A 453 -12.31 -3.54 -13.87
CA ALA A 453 -12.08 -2.10 -13.73
C ALA A 453 -11.78 -1.40 -15.05
N LEU A 454 -11.46 -2.12 -16.13
CA LEU A 454 -11.17 -1.53 -17.45
C LEU A 454 -12.37 -1.59 -18.40
N ILE A 455 -13.34 -2.49 -18.20
CA ILE A 455 -14.46 -2.64 -19.16
C ILE A 455 -15.35 -1.39 -19.24
N GLY A 456 -15.50 -0.65 -18.13
CA GLY A 456 -16.23 0.61 -18.10
C GLY A 456 -15.55 1.72 -18.92
N LEU A 457 -14.29 1.50 -19.30
CA LEU A 457 -13.51 2.34 -20.19
C LEU A 457 -13.60 1.86 -21.64
N LEU A 458 -14.34 0.81 -21.99
CA LEU A 458 -14.47 0.30 -23.37
C LEU A 458 -15.66 0.94 -24.10
N ALA A 459 -15.56 1.04 -25.43
CA ALA A 459 -16.57 1.64 -26.31
C ALA A 459 -17.53 0.60 -26.90
N CYS A 460 -17.94 -0.41 -26.13
CA CYS A 460 -18.67 -1.57 -26.65
C CYS A 460 -19.95 -1.83 -25.85
N ASP A 461 -21.09 -1.61 -26.49
CA ASP A 461 -22.42 -1.92 -25.96
C ASP A 461 -23.26 -2.65 -27.03
N PRO A 462 -23.66 -3.91 -26.82
CA PRO A 462 -23.38 -4.73 -25.63
C PRO A 462 -21.89 -5.11 -25.54
N LEU A 463 -21.42 -5.34 -24.31
CA LEU A 463 -20.08 -5.86 -24.07
C LEU A 463 -19.97 -7.32 -24.57
N PRO A 464 -18.86 -7.72 -25.22
CA PRO A 464 -18.66 -9.09 -25.67
C PRO A 464 -18.74 -10.07 -24.50
N GLU A 465 -19.34 -11.25 -24.73
CA GLU A 465 -19.56 -12.28 -23.71
C GLU A 465 -18.29 -12.66 -22.90
N PRO A 466 -17.09 -12.81 -23.49
CA PRO A 466 -15.87 -13.08 -22.73
C PRO A 466 -15.48 -12.01 -21.69
N LEU A 467 -15.91 -10.76 -21.89
CA LEU A 467 -15.58 -9.62 -21.03
C LEU A 467 -16.69 -9.27 -20.03
N GLN A 468 -17.84 -9.95 -20.07
CA GLN A 468 -18.95 -9.67 -19.15
C GLN A 468 -18.58 -9.99 -17.69
N PRO A 469 -18.92 -9.11 -16.72
CA PRO A 469 -18.62 -9.33 -15.32
C PRO A 469 -19.31 -10.55 -14.70
N ASP A 470 -18.49 -11.51 -14.27
CA ASP A 470 -18.92 -12.69 -13.54
C ASP A 470 -17.87 -13.04 -12.47
N TYR A 471 -18.11 -12.60 -11.24
CA TYR A 471 -17.25 -12.89 -10.10
C TYR A 471 -17.32 -14.37 -9.64
N THR A 472 -18.23 -15.17 -10.19
CA THR A 472 -18.30 -16.62 -9.90
C THR A 472 -17.39 -17.44 -10.80
N LYS A 473 -16.98 -16.88 -11.95
CA LYS A 473 -16.04 -17.52 -12.88
C LYS A 473 -14.66 -17.68 -12.22
N PRO A 474 -13.99 -18.84 -12.31
CA PRO A 474 -12.60 -18.96 -11.89
C PRO A 474 -11.71 -17.94 -12.61
N PHE A 475 -10.78 -17.32 -11.89
CA PHE A 475 -9.94 -16.25 -12.44
C PHE A 475 -9.11 -16.72 -13.64
N GLU A 476 -8.59 -17.95 -13.59
CA GLU A 476 -7.82 -18.55 -14.68
C GLU A 476 -8.64 -18.65 -15.96
N LYS A 477 -9.93 -19.01 -15.82
CA LYS A 477 -10.86 -19.08 -16.95
C LYS A 477 -11.15 -17.70 -17.52
N LEU A 478 -11.25 -16.66 -16.68
CA LEU A 478 -11.40 -15.28 -17.13
C LEU A 478 -10.18 -14.81 -17.94
N CYS A 479 -8.97 -15.09 -17.48
CA CYS A 479 -7.74 -14.79 -18.21
C CYS A 479 -7.70 -15.48 -19.57
N TYR A 480 -8.04 -16.77 -19.61
CA TYR A 480 -8.11 -17.55 -20.85
C TYR A 480 -9.16 -17.00 -21.83
N ASP A 481 -10.39 -16.75 -21.37
CA ASP A 481 -11.47 -16.24 -22.22
C ASP A 481 -11.10 -14.88 -22.83
N SER A 482 -10.48 -14.01 -22.03
CA SER A 482 -10.00 -12.69 -22.46
C SER A 482 -8.86 -12.80 -23.47
N ALA A 483 -7.89 -13.69 -23.23
CA ALA A 483 -6.76 -13.90 -24.12
C ALA A 483 -7.20 -14.46 -25.48
N ILE A 484 -8.10 -15.46 -25.50
CA ILE A 484 -8.68 -15.99 -26.73
C ILE A 484 -9.44 -14.91 -27.49
N PHE A 485 -10.28 -14.14 -26.80
CA PHE A 485 -11.03 -13.04 -27.43
C PHE A 485 -10.08 -12.04 -28.11
N ILE A 486 -9.03 -11.60 -27.42
CA ILE A 486 -8.05 -10.68 -28.00
C ILE A 486 -7.35 -11.32 -29.21
N LEU A 487 -6.79 -12.53 -29.07
CA LEU A 487 -6.12 -13.24 -30.17
C LEU A 487 -7.03 -13.37 -31.40
N GLU A 488 -8.27 -13.79 -31.22
CA GLU A 488 -9.19 -14.05 -32.32
C GLU A 488 -9.54 -12.76 -33.08
N GLN A 489 -9.79 -11.66 -32.35
CA GLN A 489 -10.25 -10.40 -32.90
C GLN A 489 -9.12 -9.54 -33.49
N THR A 490 -7.96 -9.48 -32.82
CA THR A 490 -6.84 -8.60 -33.20
C THR A 490 -5.81 -9.30 -34.07
N LYS A 491 -5.68 -10.64 -33.95
CA LYS A 491 -4.54 -11.42 -34.46
C LYS A 491 -3.21 -10.97 -33.86
N ASP A 492 -3.25 -10.49 -32.62
CA ASP A 492 -2.08 -9.93 -31.94
C ASP A 492 -1.60 -10.84 -30.82
N VAL A 493 -0.44 -11.46 -31.02
CA VAL A 493 0.18 -12.36 -30.04
C VAL A 493 0.75 -11.62 -28.84
N ARG A 494 0.84 -10.28 -28.86
CA ARG A 494 1.32 -9.48 -27.72
C ARG A 494 0.49 -9.66 -26.45
N VAL A 495 -0.73 -10.16 -26.58
CA VAL A 495 -1.56 -10.59 -25.44
C VAL A 495 -0.84 -11.57 -24.51
N LEU A 496 0.08 -12.40 -25.02
CA LEU A 496 0.91 -13.32 -24.23
C LEU A 496 1.90 -12.59 -23.28
N ASN A 497 2.13 -11.29 -23.50
CA ASN A 497 2.99 -10.44 -22.68
C ASN A 497 2.23 -9.52 -21.70
N LEU A 498 0.89 -9.58 -21.65
CA LEU A 498 0.09 -8.77 -20.73
C LEU A 498 0.25 -9.17 -19.25
N GLY A 499 0.88 -10.30 -18.99
CA GLY A 499 1.16 -10.82 -17.66
C GLY A 499 2.16 -11.98 -17.73
N THR A 500 2.34 -12.68 -16.61
CA THR A 500 3.19 -13.87 -16.59
C THR A 500 2.48 -15.08 -17.22
N VAL A 501 3.20 -15.91 -17.97
CA VAL A 501 2.64 -17.14 -18.55
C VAL A 501 3.20 -18.39 -17.87
N GLY A 502 2.50 -19.51 -18.02
CA GLY A 502 2.88 -20.83 -17.51
C GLY A 502 2.46 -21.11 -16.06
N CYS A 503 1.96 -20.12 -15.33
CA CYS A 503 1.67 -20.23 -13.89
C CYS A 503 0.21 -20.62 -13.57
N LEU A 504 -0.74 -20.39 -14.50
CA LEU A 504 -2.15 -20.71 -14.29
C LEU A 504 -2.44 -22.20 -14.45
N ARG A 505 -3.26 -22.76 -13.56
CA ARG A 505 -3.69 -24.17 -13.60
C ARG A 505 -5.06 -24.31 -14.26
N GLY A 506 -5.28 -25.41 -14.97
CA GLY A 506 -6.58 -25.73 -15.57
C GLY A 506 -6.91 -24.95 -16.86
N VAL A 507 -5.98 -24.14 -17.34
CA VAL A 507 -6.02 -23.45 -18.63
C VAL A 507 -4.70 -23.68 -19.38
N PRO A 508 -4.64 -23.44 -20.70
CA PRO A 508 -3.41 -23.62 -21.46
C PRO A 508 -2.24 -22.79 -20.93
N SER A 509 -1.02 -23.32 -21.01
CA SER A 509 0.17 -22.72 -20.38
C SER A 509 0.56 -21.35 -20.97
N TRP A 510 0.15 -21.06 -22.20
CA TRP A 510 0.35 -19.75 -22.83
C TRP A 510 -0.62 -18.68 -22.32
N THR A 511 -1.60 -19.04 -21.47
CA THR A 511 -2.56 -18.07 -20.91
C THR A 511 -1.84 -17.09 -19.98
N PRO A 512 -1.95 -15.76 -20.22
CA PRO A 512 -1.36 -14.77 -19.34
C PRO A 512 -2.11 -14.66 -18.01
N ASP A 513 -1.38 -14.79 -16.91
CA ASP A 513 -1.82 -14.41 -15.57
C ASP A 513 -1.69 -12.90 -15.41
N LEU A 514 -2.85 -12.25 -15.43
CA LEU A 514 -2.93 -10.81 -15.33
C LEU A 514 -2.61 -10.29 -13.94
N ARG A 515 -2.38 -11.12 -12.91
CA ARG A 515 -2.04 -10.67 -11.54
C ARG A 515 -0.64 -10.06 -11.45
N GLU A 516 0.30 -10.60 -12.23
CA GLU A 516 1.74 -10.32 -12.17
C GLU A 516 2.18 -9.53 -13.41
N ASN A 517 2.61 -8.29 -13.21
CA ASN A 517 2.52 -7.29 -14.27
C ASN A 517 3.81 -6.50 -14.55
N TRP A 518 4.94 -7.04 -14.10
CA TRP A 518 6.17 -6.27 -14.00
C TRP A 518 6.86 -5.93 -15.35
N MET A 519 6.32 -6.33 -16.52
CA MET A 519 7.09 -6.51 -17.76
C MET A 519 6.39 -6.29 -19.12
N ALA A 520 5.16 -5.74 -19.20
CA ALA A 520 4.46 -5.67 -20.50
C ALA A 520 4.99 -4.60 -21.48
N LYS A 521 5.85 -3.67 -21.04
CA LYS A 521 6.07 -2.37 -21.71
C LYS A 521 6.87 -2.38 -23.02
N ALA A 522 7.49 -3.48 -23.45
CA ALA A 522 8.36 -3.42 -24.64
C ALA A 522 7.70 -3.67 -26.00
N ASN A 523 6.41 -4.00 -26.07
CA ASN A 523 5.80 -4.36 -27.36
C ASN A 523 4.73 -3.36 -27.82
N LEU A 524 5.11 -2.12 -28.11
CA LEU A 524 4.21 -1.16 -28.77
C LEU A 524 4.51 -0.93 -30.25
N ALA A 525 5.55 -1.56 -30.82
CA ALA A 525 5.66 -1.65 -32.28
C ALA A 525 4.51 -2.52 -32.83
N PRO A 526 3.71 -2.06 -33.81
CA PRO A 526 2.71 -2.89 -34.46
C PRO A 526 3.37 -4.14 -35.05
N SER A 527 3.05 -5.30 -34.52
CA SER A 527 3.56 -6.57 -35.03
C SER A 527 2.72 -7.01 -36.23
N LEU A 528 3.39 -7.35 -37.33
CA LEU A 528 2.80 -8.03 -38.50
C LEU A 528 2.53 -9.53 -38.24
N GLY A 529 2.69 -10.00 -37.00
CA GLY A 529 2.60 -11.41 -36.57
C GLY A 529 1.18 -11.99 -36.68
N SER A 530 0.72 -12.21 -37.90
CA SER A 530 -0.58 -12.80 -38.22
C SER A 530 -0.55 -14.33 -38.35
N HIS A 531 0.61 -14.95 -38.13
CA HIS A 531 0.85 -16.36 -38.42
C HIS A 531 0.77 -17.23 -37.16
N PHE A 532 -0.43 -17.38 -36.63
CA PHE A 532 -0.72 -18.41 -35.63
C PHE A 532 -2.04 -19.10 -35.93
N HIS A 533 -2.23 -20.28 -35.35
CA HIS A 533 -3.45 -21.05 -35.43
C HIS A 533 -3.89 -21.44 -34.02
N ILE A 534 -5.18 -21.28 -33.72
CA ILE A 534 -5.79 -21.76 -32.48
C ILE A 534 -6.60 -23.01 -32.83
N SER A 535 -6.36 -24.11 -32.12
CA SER A 535 -7.15 -25.33 -32.27
C SER A 535 -8.65 -25.08 -32.05
N PRO A 536 -9.58 -25.84 -32.67
CA PRO A 536 -11.03 -25.59 -32.55
C PRO A 536 -11.59 -25.60 -31.11
N ASN A 537 -10.94 -26.31 -30.18
CA ASN A 537 -11.31 -26.34 -28.76
C ASN A 537 -10.57 -25.27 -27.92
N GLY A 538 -9.74 -24.44 -28.57
CA GLY A 538 -8.95 -23.37 -27.96
C GLY A 538 -7.79 -23.83 -27.07
N SER A 539 -7.52 -25.14 -26.95
CA SER A 539 -6.49 -25.64 -26.02
C SER A 539 -5.07 -25.50 -26.53
N THR A 540 -4.88 -25.36 -27.84
CA THR A 540 -3.56 -25.35 -28.48
C THR A 540 -3.37 -24.11 -29.33
N LEU A 541 -2.29 -23.38 -29.08
CA LEU A 541 -1.85 -22.22 -29.84
C LEU A 541 -0.58 -22.59 -30.62
N THR A 542 -0.69 -22.63 -31.95
CA THR A 542 0.38 -23.01 -32.87
C THR A 542 0.98 -21.76 -33.50
N LEU A 543 2.27 -21.48 -33.29
CA LEU A 543 2.94 -20.28 -33.80
C LEU A 543 4.43 -20.54 -34.11
N PRO A 544 5.04 -19.79 -35.04
CA PRO A 544 6.46 -19.93 -35.38
C PRO A 544 7.32 -19.42 -34.23
N ALA A 545 8.35 -20.19 -33.91
CA ALA A 545 9.33 -19.88 -32.88
C ALA A 545 10.75 -20.12 -33.40
N ILE A 546 11.67 -19.22 -33.06
CA ILE A 546 13.10 -19.46 -33.20
C ILE A 546 13.58 -20.14 -31.93
N ILE A 547 14.14 -21.35 -32.05
CA ILE A 547 14.77 -22.02 -30.91
C ILE A 547 16.18 -21.48 -30.74
N LEU A 548 16.42 -20.74 -29.66
CA LEU A 548 17.70 -20.11 -29.37
C LEU A 548 18.69 -21.10 -28.77
N ASN A 549 18.31 -21.76 -27.68
CA ASN A 549 19.20 -22.67 -26.96
C ASN A 549 18.41 -23.61 -26.03
N GLN A 550 19.12 -24.49 -25.32
CA GLN A 550 18.55 -25.46 -24.39
C GLN A 550 19.24 -25.38 -23.02
N CYS A 551 18.46 -25.49 -21.94
CA CYS A 551 18.93 -25.55 -20.58
C CYS A 551 19.71 -26.84 -20.31
N VAL A 552 20.93 -26.71 -19.80
CA VAL A 552 21.81 -27.83 -19.39
C VAL A 552 22.02 -27.89 -17.89
N SER A 553 21.78 -26.79 -17.18
CA SER A 553 21.80 -26.75 -15.72
C SER A 553 20.74 -25.78 -15.22
N VAL A 554 20.14 -26.07 -14.07
CA VAL A 554 19.03 -25.30 -13.49
C VAL A 554 19.16 -25.24 -11.98
N SER A 555 18.64 -24.16 -11.39
CA SER A 555 18.49 -23.99 -9.96
C SER A 555 17.06 -23.56 -9.67
N SER A 556 16.46 -24.21 -8.68
CA SER A 556 15.15 -23.80 -8.17
C SER A 556 15.25 -22.43 -7.51
N PRO A 557 14.13 -21.68 -7.42
CA PRO A 557 14.04 -20.54 -6.52
C PRO A 557 14.48 -20.98 -5.13
N VAL A 558 15.28 -20.15 -4.49
CA VAL A 558 15.62 -20.35 -3.09
C VAL A 558 14.52 -19.66 -2.27
N ALA A 559 14.19 -20.17 -1.09
CA ALA A 559 13.27 -19.48 -0.20
C ALA A 559 14.07 -18.85 0.95
N PRO A 560 13.77 -17.61 1.37
CA PRO A 560 14.28 -17.09 2.63
C PRO A 560 13.84 -18.02 3.77
N ASP A 561 14.69 -18.16 4.80
CA ASP A 561 14.33 -18.92 5.99
C ASP A 561 13.09 -18.29 6.65
N PRO A 562 12.02 -19.07 6.94
CA PRO A 562 10.76 -18.51 7.45
C PRO A 562 10.87 -17.77 8.78
N GLY A 563 11.88 -18.08 9.60
CA GLY A 563 12.08 -17.45 10.90
C GLY A 563 12.88 -16.15 10.83
N SER A 564 13.93 -16.12 10.00
CA SER A 564 14.85 -15.00 9.90
C SER A 564 14.59 -14.07 8.70
N GLY A 565 13.85 -14.53 7.69
CA GLY A 565 13.65 -13.80 6.43
C GLY A 565 14.92 -13.67 5.58
N VAL A 566 15.98 -14.40 5.92
CA VAL A 566 17.29 -14.36 5.25
C VAL A 566 17.53 -15.65 4.47
N VAL A 567 18.13 -15.53 3.30
CA VAL A 567 18.59 -16.64 2.47
C VAL A 567 19.76 -17.33 3.16
N PRO A 568 19.67 -18.64 3.44
CA PRO A 568 20.78 -19.40 3.99
C PRO A 568 21.99 -19.41 3.05
N THR A 569 23.20 -19.24 3.58
CA THR A 569 24.45 -19.34 2.81
C THR A 569 24.54 -20.65 2.01
N THR A 570 23.99 -21.75 2.55
CA THR A 570 23.94 -23.06 1.89
C THR A 570 23.14 -23.02 0.59
N ALA A 571 22.04 -22.26 0.53
CA ALA A 571 21.21 -22.18 -0.65
C ALA A 571 21.85 -21.30 -1.73
N PHE A 572 22.59 -20.27 -1.34
CA PHE A 572 23.45 -19.51 -2.26
C PHE A 572 24.57 -20.40 -2.85
N LEU A 573 25.21 -21.25 -2.03
CA LEU A 573 26.22 -22.20 -2.52
C LEU A 573 25.64 -23.22 -3.49
N GLN A 574 24.38 -23.64 -3.29
CA GLN A 574 23.68 -24.51 -4.26
C GLN A 574 23.45 -23.80 -5.60
N PHE A 575 23.06 -22.53 -5.58
CA PHE A 575 22.94 -21.70 -6.79
C PHE A 575 24.29 -21.60 -7.50
N ASP A 576 25.36 -21.30 -6.76
CA ASP A 576 26.71 -21.19 -7.31
C ASP A 576 27.17 -22.50 -7.99
N GLU A 577 27.03 -23.64 -7.32
CA GLU A 577 27.38 -24.96 -7.87
C GLU A 577 26.47 -25.37 -9.05
N SER A 578 25.21 -24.97 -9.04
CA SER A 578 24.25 -25.35 -10.10
C SER A 578 24.27 -24.42 -11.29
N ILE A 579 24.73 -23.17 -11.16
CA ILE A 579 24.61 -22.15 -12.19
C ILE A 579 25.94 -21.52 -12.55
N ILE A 580 26.65 -20.98 -11.56
CA ILE A 580 27.89 -20.22 -11.79
C ILE A 580 29.02 -21.14 -12.25
N VAL A 581 29.18 -22.29 -11.59
CA VAL A 581 30.21 -23.28 -11.93
C VAL A 581 30.00 -23.87 -13.33
N PRO A 582 28.80 -24.37 -13.71
CA PRO A 582 28.58 -24.91 -15.05
C PRO A 582 28.72 -23.86 -16.16
N ALA A 583 28.19 -22.65 -15.97
CA ALA A 583 28.32 -21.56 -16.95
C ALA A 583 29.79 -21.21 -17.20
N ALA A 584 30.58 -21.08 -16.13
CA ALA A 584 32.01 -20.79 -16.23
C ALA A 584 32.78 -21.90 -16.95
N ALA A 585 32.47 -23.16 -16.63
CA ALA A 585 33.10 -24.33 -17.24
C ALA A 585 32.81 -24.42 -18.75
N ILE A 586 31.56 -24.20 -19.17
CA ILE A 586 31.17 -24.25 -20.59
C ILE A 586 31.84 -23.12 -21.38
N ARG A 587 31.86 -21.90 -20.82
CA ARG A 587 32.45 -20.72 -21.47
C ARG A 587 33.98 -20.67 -21.41
N GLY A 588 34.61 -21.51 -20.59
CA GLY A 588 36.06 -21.47 -20.36
C GLY A 588 36.53 -20.19 -19.65
N VAL A 589 35.67 -19.58 -18.83
CA VAL A 589 35.96 -18.35 -18.08
C VAL A 589 36.02 -18.63 -16.57
N THR A 590 36.40 -17.64 -15.77
CA THR A 590 36.42 -17.80 -14.32
C THR A 590 35.01 -17.71 -13.74
N ARG A 591 34.77 -18.42 -12.62
CA ARG A 591 33.53 -18.28 -11.81
C ARG A 591 33.24 -16.81 -11.45
N MET A 592 34.29 -16.02 -11.22
CA MET A 592 34.20 -14.60 -10.89
C MET A 592 33.62 -13.78 -12.04
N SER A 593 33.94 -14.13 -13.30
CA SER A 593 33.40 -13.46 -14.49
C SER A 593 31.89 -13.63 -14.57
N VAL A 594 31.41 -14.88 -14.42
CA VAL A 594 29.97 -15.18 -14.49
C VAL A 594 29.22 -14.54 -13.32
N MET A 595 29.75 -14.60 -12.11
CA MET A 595 29.13 -13.94 -10.95
C MET A 595 29.08 -12.42 -11.13
N THR A 596 30.10 -11.81 -11.74
CA THR A 596 30.09 -10.37 -12.04
C THR A 596 28.96 -10.00 -12.99
N GLU A 597 28.73 -10.78 -14.05
CA GLU A 597 27.62 -10.58 -14.98
C GLU A 597 26.27 -10.71 -14.29
N TRP A 598 26.09 -11.74 -13.46
CA TRP A 598 24.89 -11.94 -12.66
C TRP A 598 24.59 -10.72 -11.77
N LEU A 599 25.60 -10.21 -11.04
CA LEU A 599 25.42 -9.03 -10.21
C LEU A 599 25.07 -7.81 -11.05
N LYS A 600 25.80 -7.55 -12.13
CA LYS A 600 25.52 -6.40 -13.01
C LYS A 600 24.09 -6.43 -13.53
N TYR A 601 23.57 -7.60 -13.91
CA TYR A 601 22.19 -7.76 -14.33
C TYR A 601 21.20 -7.32 -13.24
N HIS A 602 21.35 -7.84 -12.01
CA HIS A 602 20.46 -7.51 -10.89
C HIS A 602 20.61 -6.08 -10.37
N PHE A 603 21.80 -5.50 -10.55
CA PHE A 603 22.09 -4.14 -10.13
C PHE A 603 21.87 -3.09 -11.21
N ALA A 604 21.53 -3.47 -12.44
CA ALA A 604 21.35 -2.50 -13.53
C ALA A 604 20.29 -1.42 -13.21
N SER A 605 19.31 -1.75 -12.37
CA SER A 605 18.27 -0.83 -11.89
C SER A 605 18.62 -0.11 -10.59
N ILE A 606 19.84 -0.23 -10.08
CA ILE A 606 20.31 0.42 -8.85
C ILE A 606 21.60 1.20 -9.13
N TYR A 607 22.50 0.61 -9.93
CA TYR A 607 23.77 1.19 -10.34
C TYR A 607 23.87 1.15 -11.86
N THR A 608 24.09 2.31 -12.48
CA THR A 608 24.39 2.36 -13.92
C THR A 608 25.80 1.84 -14.18
N ASP A 609 26.08 1.33 -15.39
CA ASP A 609 27.45 0.94 -15.77
C ASP A 609 28.45 2.08 -15.55
N THR A 610 28.06 3.31 -15.89
CA THR A 610 28.84 4.52 -15.63
C THR A 610 29.16 4.72 -14.15
N GLN A 611 28.20 4.48 -13.25
CA GLN A 611 28.42 4.59 -11.81
C GLN A 611 29.31 3.46 -11.27
N LEU A 612 29.14 2.23 -11.76
CA LEU A 612 30.00 1.10 -11.39
C LEU A 612 31.45 1.27 -11.90
N GLU A 613 31.62 1.94 -13.05
CA GLU A 613 32.93 2.32 -13.58
C GLU A 613 33.59 3.44 -12.77
N GLN A 614 32.80 4.43 -12.32
CA GLN A 614 33.27 5.55 -11.50
C GLN A 614 33.61 5.14 -10.06
N ASP A 615 32.86 4.22 -9.46
CA ASP A 615 33.16 3.63 -8.15
C ASP A 615 33.21 2.09 -8.21
N PRO A 616 34.35 1.51 -8.65
CA PRO A 616 34.51 0.06 -8.72
C PRO A 616 34.59 -0.60 -7.32
N SER A 617 34.56 0.17 -6.23
CA SER A 617 34.69 -0.37 -4.88
C SER A 617 33.45 -1.17 -4.45
N ILE A 618 32.26 -0.85 -4.96
CA ILE A 618 31.00 -1.56 -4.68
C ILE A 618 31.09 -3.00 -5.18
N LEU A 619 31.39 -3.18 -6.48
CA LEU A 619 31.53 -4.50 -7.08
C LEU A 619 32.65 -5.31 -6.41
N LYS A 620 33.80 -4.67 -6.12
CA LYS A 620 34.92 -5.32 -5.40
C LYS A 620 34.50 -5.85 -4.03
N ARG A 621 33.68 -5.10 -3.28
CA ARG A 621 33.18 -5.52 -1.96
C ARG A 621 32.24 -6.73 -2.06
N ILE A 622 31.35 -6.74 -3.06
CA ILE A 622 30.43 -7.86 -3.26
C ILE A 622 31.19 -9.12 -3.69
N MET A 623 32.16 -8.97 -4.61
CA MET A 623 33.03 -10.08 -5.04
C MET A 623 33.87 -10.65 -3.89
N LEU A 624 34.26 -9.79 -2.93
CA LEU A 624 34.96 -10.20 -1.73
C LEU A 624 34.06 -11.06 -0.82
N ALA A 625 32.83 -10.61 -0.57
CA ALA A 625 31.84 -11.34 0.21
C ALA A 625 31.53 -12.70 -0.42
N TYR A 626 31.33 -12.74 -1.74
CA TYR A 626 31.17 -13.96 -2.52
C TYR A 626 32.35 -14.93 -2.34
N THR A 627 33.59 -14.45 -2.47
CA THR A 627 34.81 -15.27 -2.31
C THR A 627 34.88 -15.90 -0.92
N CYS A 628 34.56 -15.13 0.13
CA CYS A 628 34.47 -15.64 1.49
C CYS A 628 33.42 -16.74 1.64
N MET A 629 32.22 -16.54 1.08
CA MET A 629 31.13 -17.49 1.15
C MET A 629 31.49 -18.83 0.48
N VAL A 630 32.03 -18.78 -0.74
CA VAL A 630 32.45 -19.98 -1.50
C VAL A 630 33.53 -20.78 -0.77
N HIS A 631 34.49 -20.10 -0.15
CA HIS A 631 35.58 -20.76 0.58
C HIS A 631 35.24 -21.07 2.04
N ASN A 632 34.00 -20.80 2.47
CA ASN A 632 33.55 -20.93 3.87
C ASN A 632 34.52 -20.23 4.85
N GLN A 633 35.00 -19.05 4.47
CA GLN A 633 35.91 -18.24 5.27
C GLN A 633 35.16 -17.03 5.87
N PRO A 634 35.40 -16.68 7.14
CA PRO A 634 34.80 -15.50 7.73
C PRO A 634 35.34 -14.25 7.02
N ILE A 635 34.49 -13.25 6.75
CA ILE A 635 34.92 -12.00 6.10
C ILE A 635 36.10 -11.33 6.85
N SER A 636 36.19 -11.53 8.17
CA SER A 636 37.30 -11.07 9.00
C SER A 636 38.66 -11.72 8.70
N SER A 637 38.70 -12.91 8.08
CA SER A 637 39.97 -13.59 7.74
C SER A 637 40.71 -12.97 6.57
N LEU A 638 40.08 -12.04 5.83
CA LEU A 638 40.72 -11.34 4.71
C LEU A 638 41.59 -10.15 5.15
N GLY A 639 41.49 -9.71 6.41
CA GLY A 639 42.27 -8.61 6.98
C GLY A 639 42.12 -7.27 6.23
N THR A 640 42.95 -6.28 6.59
CA THR A 640 42.98 -4.95 5.96
C THR A 640 43.45 -4.92 4.50
N ARG A 641 43.66 -6.08 3.87
CA ARG A 641 44.16 -6.18 2.48
C ARG A 641 43.17 -5.66 1.43
N TYR A 642 41.88 -5.60 1.75
CA TYR A 642 40.82 -5.25 0.80
C TYR A 642 39.82 -4.19 1.32
N GLY A 643 40.07 -3.61 2.50
CA GLY A 643 39.25 -2.52 3.07
C GLY A 643 39.34 -2.41 4.60
N THR A 644 38.67 -1.41 5.17
CA THR A 644 38.48 -1.25 6.63
C THR A 644 37.38 -2.19 7.14
N THR A 645 37.34 -2.47 8.45
CA THR A 645 36.30 -3.30 9.09
C THR A 645 34.87 -2.80 8.78
N GLU A 646 34.67 -1.49 8.69
CA GLU A 646 33.40 -0.85 8.31
C GLU A 646 33.01 -1.14 6.86
N GLN A 647 33.99 -1.18 5.94
CA GLN A 647 33.74 -1.52 4.53
C GLN A 647 33.34 -2.99 4.35
N LEU A 648 33.90 -3.87 5.19
CA LEU A 648 33.56 -5.29 5.24
C LEU A 648 32.17 -5.54 5.84
N GLN A 649 31.78 -4.78 6.86
CA GLN A 649 30.41 -4.77 7.39
C GLN A 649 29.41 -4.24 6.37
N GLY A 650 29.75 -3.19 5.62
CA GLY A 650 28.92 -2.70 4.52
C GLY A 650 28.69 -3.73 3.41
N ALA A 651 29.73 -4.51 3.05
CA ALA A 651 29.60 -5.60 2.07
C ALA A 651 28.65 -6.71 2.55
N PHE A 652 28.72 -7.06 3.83
CA PHE A 652 27.82 -8.04 4.44
C PHE A 652 26.38 -7.51 4.58
N GLY A 653 26.22 -6.23 4.91
CA GLY A 653 24.94 -5.52 4.93
C GLY A 653 24.26 -5.51 3.56
N MET A 654 25.02 -5.31 2.47
CA MET A 654 24.48 -5.42 1.11
C MET A 654 24.00 -6.83 0.78
N VAL A 655 24.78 -7.87 1.09
CA VAL A 655 24.33 -9.25 0.81
C VAL A 655 23.09 -9.60 1.61
N THR A 656 22.87 -9.02 2.79
CA THR A 656 21.70 -9.22 3.65
C THR A 656 20.56 -8.21 3.44
N ASP A 657 20.73 -7.28 2.50
CA ASP A 657 19.70 -6.29 2.15
C ASP A 657 18.45 -7.00 1.59
N PRO A 658 17.23 -6.68 2.05
CA PRO A 658 16.01 -7.37 1.61
C PRO A 658 15.77 -7.35 0.10
N ILE A 659 16.17 -6.30 -0.61
CA ILE A 659 16.04 -6.18 -2.07
C ILE A 659 17.05 -7.11 -2.74
N ILE A 660 18.30 -7.14 -2.23
CA ILE A 660 19.36 -8.03 -2.74
C ILE A 660 19.01 -9.50 -2.44
N GLN A 661 18.48 -9.79 -1.27
CA GLN A 661 18.00 -11.10 -0.84
C GLN A 661 16.83 -11.59 -1.71
N LYS A 662 15.90 -10.72 -2.09
CA LYS A 662 14.82 -11.04 -3.03
C LYS A 662 15.36 -11.29 -4.45
N ALA A 663 16.32 -10.48 -4.90
CA ALA A 663 16.94 -10.60 -6.23
C ALA A 663 17.84 -11.84 -6.39
N LEU A 664 18.54 -12.26 -5.33
CA LEU A 664 19.43 -13.43 -5.32
C LEU A 664 18.74 -14.76 -5.60
N VAL A 665 17.42 -14.83 -5.40
CA VAL A 665 16.81 -16.06 -4.92
C VAL A 665 15.36 -16.26 -5.34
N GLY A 666 14.63 -15.20 -5.69
CA GLY A 666 13.20 -15.28 -5.99
C GLY A 666 12.85 -16.11 -7.23
N CYS A 667 13.73 -16.20 -8.23
CA CYS A 667 13.39 -16.86 -9.51
C CYS A 667 14.22 -18.11 -9.78
N SER A 668 13.67 -19.01 -10.61
CA SER A 668 14.42 -20.17 -11.10
C SER A 668 15.49 -19.72 -12.10
N ASN A 669 16.74 -20.15 -11.88
CA ASN A 669 17.88 -19.79 -12.71
C ASN A 669 18.27 -20.97 -13.62
N PHE A 670 18.90 -20.69 -14.76
CA PHE A 670 19.36 -21.72 -15.69
C PHE A 670 20.67 -21.34 -16.39
N VAL A 671 21.30 -22.36 -16.97
CA VAL A 671 22.47 -22.26 -17.86
C VAL A 671 22.15 -22.95 -19.18
N LEU A 672 22.47 -22.31 -20.30
CA LEU A 672 22.27 -22.82 -21.65
C LEU A 672 23.49 -23.60 -22.18
N ARG A 673 23.37 -24.31 -23.31
CA ARG A 673 24.45 -25.14 -23.86
C ARG A 673 25.72 -24.36 -24.25
N ASP A 674 25.60 -23.06 -24.50
CA ASP A 674 26.72 -22.13 -24.74
C ASP A 674 27.31 -21.55 -23.45
N GLY A 675 26.71 -21.89 -22.29
CA GLY A 675 27.09 -21.41 -20.97
C GLY A 675 26.49 -20.05 -20.61
N THR A 676 25.59 -19.50 -21.42
CA THR A 676 24.84 -18.28 -21.09
C THR A 676 23.90 -18.55 -19.92
N GLY A 677 23.98 -17.69 -18.89
CA GLY A 677 23.14 -17.73 -17.71
C GLY A 677 21.88 -16.88 -17.87
N GLY A 678 20.80 -17.28 -17.23
CA GLY A 678 19.54 -16.55 -17.23
C GLY A 678 18.61 -17.00 -16.12
N MET A 679 17.43 -16.38 -16.08
CA MET A 679 16.41 -16.70 -15.10
C MET A 679 15.00 -16.59 -15.65
N LEU A 680 14.08 -17.34 -15.05
CA LEU A 680 12.64 -17.10 -15.20
C LEU A 680 12.28 -15.74 -14.61
N LEU A 681 11.29 -15.12 -15.22
CA LEU A 681 10.81 -13.81 -14.81
C LEU A 681 9.79 -13.88 -13.66
N HIS A 682 9.50 -15.07 -13.13
CA HIS A 682 8.63 -15.23 -11.97
C HIS A 682 9.04 -16.46 -11.14
N ASP A 683 8.53 -16.51 -9.93
CA ASP A 683 8.96 -17.37 -8.82
C ASP A 683 8.18 -18.69 -8.70
N THR A 684 7.08 -18.83 -9.44
CA THR A 684 6.16 -19.98 -9.28
C THR A 684 6.60 -21.23 -10.04
N ASN A 685 7.34 -21.06 -11.14
CA ASN A 685 7.76 -22.16 -12.01
C ASN A 685 9.26 -22.43 -11.94
N VAL A 686 9.63 -23.68 -12.20
CA VAL A 686 11.02 -24.15 -12.15
C VAL A 686 11.44 -24.67 -13.52
N ALA A 687 12.53 -24.12 -14.03
CA ALA A 687 13.19 -24.61 -15.24
C ALA A 687 13.72 -26.04 -15.02
N ALA A 688 13.73 -26.84 -16.08
CA ALA A 688 14.29 -28.19 -16.07
C ALA A 688 15.39 -28.32 -17.13
N ILE A 689 16.32 -29.25 -16.89
CA ILE A 689 17.30 -29.64 -17.90
C ILE A 689 16.53 -30.17 -19.12
N GLY A 690 16.88 -29.65 -20.30
CA GLY A 690 16.22 -29.99 -21.56
C GLY A 690 15.16 -28.99 -22.01
N ASP A 691 14.69 -28.09 -21.14
CA ASP A 691 13.82 -26.98 -21.54
C ASP A 691 14.53 -26.11 -22.58
N MET A 692 13.76 -25.56 -23.52
CA MET A 692 14.29 -24.76 -24.62
C MET A 692 13.90 -23.30 -24.46
N ILE A 693 14.83 -22.41 -24.77
CA ILE A 693 14.53 -20.98 -24.90
C ILE A 693 14.18 -20.70 -26.34
N CYS A 694 13.07 -20.01 -26.55
CA CYS A 694 12.63 -19.59 -27.87
C CYS A 694 12.13 -18.15 -27.88
N VAL A 695 12.08 -17.59 -29.08
CA VAL A 695 11.47 -16.29 -29.37
C VAL A 695 10.33 -16.53 -30.34
N PHE A 696 9.17 -15.95 -30.05
CA PHE A 696 8.00 -16.01 -30.92
C PHE A 696 7.93 -14.77 -31.80
N GLN A 697 7.41 -14.94 -33.02
CA GLN A 697 7.23 -13.83 -33.95
C GLN A 697 6.34 -12.74 -33.33
N GLY A 698 6.83 -11.50 -33.32
CA GLY A 698 6.08 -10.34 -32.80
C GLY A 698 6.19 -10.14 -31.29
N LEU A 699 6.99 -10.92 -30.57
CA LEU A 699 7.26 -10.74 -29.14
C LEU A 699 8.73 -10.39 -28.89
N SER A 700 8.98 -9.32 -28.11
CA SER A 700 10.33 -8.93 -27.68
C SER A 700 10.90 -9.69 -26.49
N THR A 701 10.12 -10.59 -25.88
CA THR A 701 10.52 -11.32 -24.69
C THR A 701 10.81 -12.78 -25.06
N PRO A 702 11.94 -13.36 -24.62
CA PRO A 702 12.17 -14.79 -24.78
C PRO A 702 11.31 -15.62 -23.81
N PHE A 703 10.97 -16.84 -24.24
CA PHE A 703 10.15 -17.78 -23.49
C PHE A 703 10.91 -19.08 -23.24
N LEU A 704 10.67 -19.68 -22.08
CA LEU A 704 11.09 -21.04 -21.77
C LEU A 704 9.95 -22.01 -22.04
N VAL A 705 10.19 -23.02 -22.87
CA VAL A 705 9.22 -24.06 -23.23
C VAL A 705 9.74 -25.45 -22.92
N ARG A 706 8.83 -26.32 -22.50
CA ARG A 706 9.09 -27.73 -22.17
C ARG A 706 8.30 -28.64 -23.09
N ALA A 707 8.95 -29.65 -23.65
CA ALA A 707 8.26 -30.69 -24.41
C ALA A 707 7.39 -31.54 -23.47
N ASN A 708 6.13 -31.76 -23.83
CA ASN A 708 5.24 -32.69 -23.13
C ASN A 708 5.53 -34.15 -23.52
N ASP A 709 5.02 -35.10 -22.74
CA ASP A 709 5.19 -36.53 -23.00
C ASP A 709 4.74 -36.89 -24.43
N GLY A 710 5.67 -37.39 -25.24
CA GLY A 710 5.46 -37.71 -26.67
C GLY A 710 6.05 -36.70 -27.66
N GLY A 711 6.56 -35.55 -27.19
CA GLY A 711 7.39 -34.61 -27.96
C GLY A 711 6.69 -33.82 -29.08
N ALA A 712 5.37 -34.00 -29.23
CA ALA A 712 4.57 -33.30 -30.23
C ALA A 712 4.08 -31.91 -29.75
N ASP A 713 3.73 -31.79 -28.47
CA ASP A 713 3.20 -30.57 -27.87
C ASP A 713 4.18 -29.97 -26.85
N TRP A 714 4.05 -28.67 -26.60
CA TRP A 714 4.93 -27.90 -25.72
C TRP A 714 4.13 -27.15 -24.65
N SER A 715 4.68 -27.03 -23.45
CA SER A 715 4.14 -26.18 -22.39
C SER A 715 5.07 -24.99 -22.18
N VAL A 716 4.50 -23.80 -22.08
CA VAL A 716 5.22 -22.58 -21.68
C VAL A 716 5.47 -22.64 -20.18
N ILE A 717 6.74 -22.58 -19.79
CA ILE A 717 7.13 -22.55 -18.37
C ILE A 717 7.14 -21.11 -17.86
N GLY A 718 7.47 -20.15 -18.72
CA GLY A 718 7.40 -18.73 -18.40
C GLY A 718 8.25 -17.89 -19.35
N GLN A 719 8.17 -16.58 -19.20
CA GLN A 719 9.11 -15.67 -19.85
C GLN A 719 10.47 -15.68 -19.10
N VAL A 720 11.56 -15.42 -19.81
CA VAL A 720 12.93 -15.45 -19.27
C VAL A 720 13.73 -14.21 -19.63
N SER A 721 14.76 -13.93 -18.83
CA SER A 721 15.85 -13.02 -19.19
C SER A 721 17.19 -13.74 -19.25
N LYS A 722 18.08 -13.22 -20.09
CA LYS A 722 19.49 -13.63 -20.14
C LYS A 722 20.32 -12.55 -19.47
N TRP A 723 21.31 -12.92 -18.65
CA TRP A 723 22.10 -11.94 -17.91
C TRP A 723 23.05 -11.12 -18.78
N GLU A 724 23.33 -11.58 -20.00
CA GLU A 724 24.13 -10.84 -20.99
C GLU A 724 23.41 -9.60 -21.56
N THR A 725 22.09 -9.53 -21.42
CA THR A 725 21.25 -8.41 -21.85
C THR A 725 20.69 -7.70 -20.63
N TYR A 726 20.88 -6.38 -20.53
CA TYR A 726 20.26 -5.59 -19.45
C TYR A 726 18.76 -5.50 -19.65
N GLY A 727 18.01 -5.87 -18.62
CA GLY A 727 16.55 -6.02 -18.71
C GLY A 727 16.13 -7.34 -19.34
N ALA A 728 14.84 -7.49 -19.55
CA ALA A 728 14.25 -8.77 -19.94
C ALA A 728 13.66 -8.76 -21.35
N TYR A 729 14.08 -7.78 -22.15
CA TYR A 729 13.71 -7.65 -23.57
C TYR A 729 14.92 -7.86 -24.46
N LEU A 730 14.66 -8.34 -25.66
CA LEU A 730 15.67 -8.49 -26.70
C LEU A 730 16.08 -7.10 -27.24
N PRO A 731 17.37 -6.88 -27.52
CA PRO A 731 17.84 -5.69 -28.22
C PRO A 731 17.16 -5.51 -29.59
N GLU A 732 17.00 -4.28 -30.04
CA GLU A 732 16.35 -3.93 -31.32
C GLU A 732 17.00 -4.65 -32.52
N GLU A 733 18.34 -4.69 -32.58
CA GLU A 733 19.10 -5.42 -33.60
C GLU A 733 18.77 -6.92 -33.62
N ALA A 734 18.61 -7.55 -32.45
CA ALA A 734 18.24 -8.97 -32.37
C ALA A 734 16.80 -9.18 -32.87
N LEU A 735 15.89 -8.24 -32.57
CA LEU A 735 14.51 -8.30 -33.04
C LEU A 735 14.41 -8.16 -34.56
N GLU A 736 15.19 -7.27 -35.17
CA GLU A 736 15.27 -7.12 -36.63
C GLU A 736 15.78 -8.41 -37.30
N ASN A 737 16.86 -9.00 -36.78
CA ASN A 737 17.42 -10.25 -37.30
C ASN A 737 16.43 -11.43 -37.18
N TYR A 738 15.74 -11.55 -36.04
CA TYR A 738 14.72 -12.56 -35.83
C TYR A 738 13.51 -12.34 -36.75
N HIS A 739 13.09 -11.09 -36.93
CA HIS A 739 12.02 -10.74 -37.87
C HIS A 739 12.35 -11.23 -39.29
N HIS A 740 13.57 -10.97 -39.76
CA HIS A 740 14.02 -11.43 -41.08
C HIS A 740 13.95 -12.96 -41.21
N SER A 741 14.42 -13.69 -40.19
CA SER A 741 14.38 -15.16 -40.18
C SER A 741 12.94 -15.71 -40.24
N PHE A 742 11.99 -15.05 -39.58
CA PHE A 742 10.58 -15.41 -39.72
C PHE A 742 10.08 -15.16 -41.15
N GLU A 743 10.39 -14.02 -41.76
CA GLU A 743 9.98 -13.74 -43.15
C GLU A 743 10.54 -14.76 -44.15
N GLU A 744 11.82 -15.12 -44.03
CA GLU A 744 12.46 -16.13 -44.86
C GLU A 744 11.79 -17.49 -44.73
N TYR A 745 11.49 -17.92 -43.51
CA TYR A 745 10.77 -19.16 -43.24
C TYR A 745 9.38 -19.18 -43.90
N HIS A 746 8.62 -18.08 -43.80
CA HIS A 746 7.30 -17.97 -44.43
C HIS A 746 7.37 -17.98 -45.97
N LEU A 747 8.48 -17.50 -46.55
CA LEU A 747 8.74 -17.55 -47.98
C LEU A 747 9.31 -18.90 -48.45
N GLY A 748 9.49 -19.87 -47.54
CA GLY A 748 10.07 -21.18 -47.83
C GLY A 748 11.56 -21.13 -48.20
N LYS A 749 12.26 -20.07 -47.77
CA LYS A 749 13.69 -19.89 -47.94
C LYS A 749 14.44 -20.51 -46.75
N GLU A 750 15.73 -20.77 -46.94
CA GLU A 750 16.62 -21.11 -45.84
C GLU A 750 16.78 -19.87 -44.96
N ALA A 751 16.34 -19.95 -43.70
CA ALA A 751 16.46 -18.87 -42.74
C ALA A 751 17.77 -19.01 -41.94
N GLU A 752 18.35 -17.88 -41.54
CA GLU A 752 19.56 -17.86 -40.69
C GLU A 752 19.35 -18.62 -39.36
N HIS A 753 18.16 -18.47 -38.78
CA HIS A 753 17.80 -19.10 -37.52
C HIS A 753 16.88 -20.32 -37.71
N ASN A 754 16.95 -21.28 -36.78
CA ASN A 754 16.10 -22.48 -36.76
C ASN A 754 14.66 -22.13 -36.34
N VAL A 755 13.84 -21.73 -37.30
CA VAL A 755 12.40 -21.46 -37.13
C VAL A 755 11.61 -22.78 -37.18
N ARG A 756 10.72 -23.00 -36.21
CA ARG A 756 9.80 -24.14 -36.13
C ARG A 756 8.42 -23.71 -35.67
N MET A 757 7.39 -24.39 -36.16
CA MET A 757 6.05 -24.27 -35.58
C MET A 757 6.01 -25.04 -34.25
N LEU A 758 5.57 -24.39 -33.18
CA LEU A 758 5.38 -25.02 -31.87
C LEU A 758 3.89 -25.04 -31.53
N ASP A 759 3.41 -26.21 -31.10
CA ASP A 759 2.06 -26.40 -30.57
C ASP A 759 2.07 -26.19 -29.05
N LEU A 760 1.69 -24.99 -28.59
CA LEU A 760 1.64 -24.65 -27.17
C LEU A 760 0.33 -25.08 -26.54
N ARG A 761 0.39 -25.83 -25.43
CA ARG A 761 -0.77 -26.41 -24.73
C ARG A 761 -0.99 -25.91 -23.33
#